data_AF-A0A957D9Q4-F1
#
_entry.id   AF-A0A957D9Q4-F1
#
_cell.length_a   1.000
_cell.length_b   1.000
_cell.length_c   1.000
_cell.angle_alpha   90.00
_cell.angle_beta   90.00
_cell.angle_gamma   90.00
#
_symmetry.space_group_name_H-M   'P 1'
#
loop_
_entity.id
_entity.type
_entity.pdbx_description
1 polymer ?
#
loop_
_entity_poly.entity_id
_entity_poly.type
_entity_poly.pdbx_seq_one_letter_code
_entity_poly.pdbx_strand_id
1 'polypeptide(L)'
;MTKRRRLLGRLIVLNVVLLMLSIAWYGSGSRQIQLAVAKSGQSFYAYTLPKTAVNPTYARNILLADPGMRAAISSQDVEFVNAVPLSVGEARAWADLGCTPDNCIQATLYNHTSGGTIEAIVQQETAEVLASWSDPYGRPAGTPIIAERALDIAAADPDVQALLGDIKNEAQVMVPMSGWLVDDACRTEWCVDLTYNDPVGSGRIVHVFVNMEQDSLARIFYTRGRASQANTAVPPMQRYAYSDGCNEQYGWNVCWEMTAHDGVLFRDGVFDGRTIFSSIKITQVEAWYPSWPGGYRDEIGFSASVPPFGDTQITDFGNGFEVRQLFTEFTHWPNCICCYRYEEVLRFYDDGSFEPRFVSHGPGCDDLSIYRPFWRIDMDIDGPEGDTISLWQDGQWQEPPTEFELYPVVDDTAPDGTRLAVQDGDLLYTFQMFLTDPLGLDEARLFALQKKDEEGVGPVTTGPGDTFQPPRQWLDGDPLPNQDVVVWFVPLLKTRKTDPLWCSPDPEPGINQCEGILRIAPAQELRVPTLAELEIARATPEATATPAITPTPAPTPTPRPVTGEDAAELILNSGCGACHTIGALGEAHKVGPDLTHIADVAGDRVPGLSAAEYIRQSIMEPNAVIAPQCPNGDCLANVMPKDYAERLTPEQIDAIVNYLLFEVKDAPQVIGSDAVASPKAVPAAKSAVPSPGESSAPAIAIQLLLVTLVLLLTLFRLAKEKGG
;
A
#
# COMPACT_ATOMS: atom_id res chain seq x y z
N MET A 1 42.34 -10.99 62.50
CA MET A 1 41.15 -11.70 61.94
C MET A 1 41.47 -13.18 61.86
N THR A 2 40.66 -14.04 62.48
CA THR A 2 40.82 -15.51 62.40
C THR A 2 40.67 -15.99 60.94
N LYS A 3 41.32 -17.10 60.58
CA LYS A 3 41.20 -17.74 59.24
C LYS A 3 39.72 -17.93 58.85
N ARG A 4 38.87 -18.18 59.86
CA ARG A 4 37.41 -18.32 59.75
C ARG A 4 36.69 -17.00 59.39
N ARG A 5 37.06 -15.86 59.99
CA ARG A 5 36.51 -14.53 59.62
C ARG A 5 36.85 -14.13 58.19
N ARG A 6 38.07 -14.44 57.72
CA ARG A 6 38.46 -14.21 56.32
C ARG A 6 37.64 -15.07 55.36
N LEU A 7 37.32 -16.29 55.75
CA LEU A 7 36.47 -17.19 54.96
C LEU A 7 35.02 -16.66 54.89
N LEU A 8 34.44 -16.23 56.02
CA LEU A 8 33.10 -15.63 56.07
C LEU A 8 33.02 -14.33 55.26
N GLY A 9 34.04 -13.47 55.35
CA GLY A 9 34.10 -12.24 54.56
C GLY A 9 34.12 -12.50 53.05
N ARG A 10 34.88 -13.51 52.60
CA ARG A 10 34.89 -13.94 51.18
C ARG A 10 33.54 -14.49 50.74
N LEU A 11 32.85 -15.22 51.61
CA LEU A 11 31.53 -15.76 51.32
C LEU A 11 30.48 -14.65 51.15
N ILE A 12 30.55 -13.59 51.98
CA ILE A 12 29.68 -12.43 51.86
C ILE A 12 29.90 -11.72 50.51
N VAL A 13 31.16 -11.46 50.15
CA VAL A 13 31.49 -10.81 48.87
C VAL A 13 31.01 -11.65 47.69
N LEU A 14 31.21 -12.97 47.72
CA LEU A 14 30.74 -13.86 46.66
C LEU A 14 29.21 -13.83 46.50
N ASN A 15 28.46 -13.84 47.61
CA ASN A 15 27.00 -13.80 47.56
C ASN A 15 26.47 -12.44 47.07
N VAL A 16 27.11 -11.33 47.44
CA VAL A 16 26.74 -10.00 46.93
C VAL A 16 27.01 -9.90 45.42
N VAL A 17 28.14 -10.43 44.94
CA VAL A 17 28.46 -10.46 43.50
C VAL A 17 27.45 -11.33 42.74
N LEU A 18 27.11 -12.51 43.26
CA LEU A 18 26.09 -13.37 42.64
C LEU A 18 24.73 -12.67 42.59
N LEU A 19 24.32 -12.00 43.66
CA LEU A 19 23.07 -11.23 43.69
C LEU A 19 23.07 -10.09 42.67
N MET A 20 24.16 -9.33 42.58
CA MET A 20 24.31 -8.24 41.60
C MET A 20 24.33 -8.75 40.16
N LEU A 21 24.98 -9.88 39.88
CA LEU A 21 24.98 -10.51 38.57
C LEU A 21 23.60 -11.05 38.20
N SER A 22 22.86 -11.63 39.15
CA SER A 22 21.47 -12.06 38.92
C SER A 22 20.55 -10.88 38.64
N ILE A 23 20.69 -9.76 39.37
CA ILE A 23 19.91 -8.53 39.13
C ILE A 23 20.30 -7.90 37.79
N ALA A 24 21.60 -7.83 37.45
CA ALA A 24 22.07 -7.25 36.19
C ALA A 24 21.65 -8.09 34.98
N TRP A 25 21.78 -9.41 35.05
CA TRP A 25 21.31 -10.34 34.03
C TRP A 25 19.80 -10.22 33.78
N TYR A 26 19.02 -10.00 34.84
CA TYR A 26 17.58 -9.80 34.74
C TYR A 26 17.21 -8.38 34.25
N GLY A 27 17.92 -7.35 34.72
CA GLY A 27 17.74 -5.96 34.27
C GLY A 27 18.11 -5.73 32.81
N SER A 28 19.02 -6.55 32.25
CA SER A 28 19.29 -6.59 30.80
C SER A 28 18.29 -7.43 30.00
N GLY A 29 17.43 -8.21 30.68
CA GLY A 29 16.51 -9.18 30.08
C GLY A 29 15.09 -8.66 29.82
N SER A 30 14.79 -7.38 30.08
CA SER A 30 13.46 -6.80 29.83
C SER A 30 13.32 -6.15 28.45
N ARG A 31 14.22 -6.43 27.49
CA ARG A 31 13.77 -6.40 26.09
C ARG A 31 12.80 -7.57 25.97
N GLN A 32 11.51 -7.26 25.92
CA GLN A 32 10.49 -8.21 25.50
C GLN A 32 10.86 -8.69 24.09
N ILE A 33 11.67 -9.74 24.01
CA ILE A 33 11.77 -10.55 22.80
C ILE A 33 10.55 -11.45 22.87
N GLN A 34 9.42 -10.95 22.38
CA GLN A 34 8.33 -11.84 22.02
C GLN A 34 8.82 -12.64 20.81
N LEU A 35 8.98 -13.95 21.00
CA LEU A 35 9.17 -14.87 19.89
C LEU A 35 7.90 -14.83 19.04
N ALA A 36 7.97 -14.18 17.88
CA ALA A 36 7.09 -14.48 16.78
C ALA A 36 7.61 -15.77 16.12
N VAL A 37 7.03 -16.92 16.45
CA VAL A 37 7.14 -18.13 15.62
C VAL A 37 5.76 -18.49 15.12
N ALA A 38 5.71 -18.59 13.80
CA ALA A 38 4.57 -18.79 12.93
C ALA A 38 3.57 -19.90 13.33
N LYS A 39 2.33 -19.68 12.86
CA LYS A 39 1.20 -20.64 12.76
C LYS A 39 0.70 -21.20 14.09
N SER A 40 -0.13 -20.44 14.79
CA SER A 40 -1.24 -20.95 15.61
C SER A 40 -2.00 -19.79 16.26
N GLY A 41 -3.32 -19.94 16.37
CA GLY A 41 -4.26 -18.92 16.81
C GLY A 41 -3.87 -18.16 18.08
N GLN A 42 -4.33 -16.91 18.10
CA GLN A 42 -4.07 -15.85 19.08
C GLN A 42 -2.63 -15.33 19.12
N SER A 43 -2.38 -14.28 18.31
CA SER A 43 -1.65 -13.06 18.68
C SER A 43 -1.66 -12.08 17.49
N PHE A 44 -2.77 -11.40 17.22
CA PHE A 44 -2.81 -10.18 16.39
C PHE A 44 -2.25 -8.95 17.13
N TYR A 45 -1.50 -9.17 18.21
CA TYR A 45 -0.97 -8.11 19.06
C TYR A 45 0.54 -8.26 19.17
N ALA A 46 1.23 -7.87 18.10
CA ALA A 46 2.62 -7.45 18.19
C ALA A 46 2.86 -6.22 17.30
N TYR A 47 1.96 -5.23 17.39
CA TYR A 47 2.36 -3.84 17.19
C TYR A 47 3.31 -3.50 18.33
N THR A 48 4.60 -3.79 18.19
CA THR A 48 5.59 -3.04 18.97
C THR A 48 5.60 -1.63 18.43
N LEU A 49 4.64 -0.80 18.89
CA LEU A 49 4.64 0.65 18.70
C LEU A 49 5.97 1.21 19.23
N PRO A 50 6.80 1.88 18.42
CA PRO A 50 7.87 2.69 18.98
C PRO A 50 7.37 4.10 19.31
N LYS A 51 7.81 4.56 20.49
CA LYS A 51 7.88 5.92 21.08
C LYS A 51 6.70 6.52 21.87
N THR A 52 5.43 6.33 21.55
CA THR A 52 4.34 6.78 22.45
C THR A 52 3.17 5.80 22.46
N ALA A 53 2.88 5.22 23.63
CA ALA A 53 1.71 4.36 23.80
C ALA A 53 0.45 5.23 23.79
N VAL A 54 -0.17 5.39 22.63
CA VAL A 54 -1.51 5.97 22.53
C VAL A 54 -2.49 5.05 23.25
N ASN A 55 -3.37 5.62 24.07
CA ASN A 55 -4.49 4.90 24.67
C ASN A 55 -5.75 5.27 23.87
N PRO A 56 -6.22 4.40 22.95
CA PRO A 56 -7.35 4.73 22.08
C PRO A 56 -8.64 4.95 22.86
N THR A 57 -8.83 4.25 23.99
CA THR A 57 -10.00 4.45 24.87
C THR A 57 -9.96 5.83 25.51
N TYR A 58 -8.80 6.30 25.95
CA TYR A 58 -8.64 7.64 26.51
C TYR A 58 -8.89 8.72 25.44
N ALA A 59 -8.30 8.57 24.26
CA ALA A 59 -8.53 9.45 23.11
C ALA A 59 -10.02 9.57 22.75
N ARG A 60 -10.71 8.42 22.62
CA ARG A 60 -12.15 8.35 22.39
C ARG A 60 -12.94 9.09 23.46
N ASN A 61 -12.57 8.94 24.74
CA ASN A 61 -13.28 9.60 25.83
C ASN A 61 -13.12 11.12 25.80
N ILE A 62 -11.93 11.63 25.44
CA ILE A 62 -11.71 13.07 25.25
C ILE A 62 -12.60 13.57 24.11
N LEU A 63 -12.51 12.91 22.95
CA LEU A 63 -13.24 13.28 21.74
C LEU A 63 -14.75 13.33 21.97
N LEU A 64 -15.32 12.30 22.62
CA LEU A 64 -16.76 12.25 22.90
C LEU A 64 -17.20 13.14 24.08
N ALA A 65 -16.25 13.66 24.87
CA ALA A 65 -16.54 14.60 25.96
C ALA A 65 -16.49 16.06 25.51
N ASP A 66 -15.74 16.37 24.45
CA ASP A 66 -15.57 17.73 23.94
C ASP A 66 -16.91 18.37 23.53
N PRO A 67 -17.25 19.59 24.00
CA PRO A 67 -18.52 20.23 23.70
C PRO A 67 -18.75 20.51 22.21
N GLY A 68 -17.70 20.87 21.45
CA GLY A 68 -17.78 21.15 20.03
C GLY A 68 -18.04 19.88 19.24
N MET A 69 -17.25 18.84 19.50
CA MET A 69 -17.42 17.52 18.91
C MET A 69 -18.79 16.93 19.26
N ARG A 70 -19.22 16.99 20.52
CA ARG A 70 -20.56 16.55 20.94
C ARG A 70 -21.67 17.27 20.21
N ALA A 71 -21.52 18.57 19.95
CA ALA A 71 -22.50 19.32 19.16
C ALA A 71 -22.51 18.83 17.70
N ALA A 72 -21.34 18.64 17.10
CA ALA A 72 -21.18 18.17 15.73
C ALA A 72 -21.78 16.78 15.49
N ILE A 73 -21.59 15.83 16.41
CA ILE A 73 -22.04 14.43 16.27
C ILE A 73 -23.39 14.14 16.96
N SER A 74 -24.04 15.13 17.59
CA SER A 74 -25.21 14.90 18.46
C SER A 74 -26.39 14.16 17.80
N SER A 75 -26.54 14.26 16.48
CA SER A 75 -27.58 13.60 15.69
C SER A 75 -27.02 12.60 14.68
N GLN A 76 -25.76 12.19 14.84
CA GLN A 76 -25.04 11.31 13.94
C GLN A 76 -24.74 9.98 14.65
N ASP A 77 -24.87 8.90 13.91
CA ASP A 77 -24.36 7.59 14.31
C ASP A 77 -22.87 7.54 13.96
N VAL A 78 -22.01 7.51 14.99
CA VAL A 78 -20.56 7.57 14.82
C VAL A 78 -19.86 6.42 15.54
N GLU A 79 -18.85 5.88 14.88
CA GLU A 79 -18.03 4.79 15.37
C GLU A 79 -16.59 5.28 15.53
N PHE A 80 -15.93 4.90 16.63
CA PHE A 80 -14.52 5.22 16.82
C PHE A 80 -13.64 4.20 16.08
N VAL A 81 -12.81 4.70 15.17
CA VAL A 81 -12.02 3.86 14.25
C VAL A 81 -10.60 3.68 14.76
N ASN A 82 -9.91 4.77 15.10
CA ASN A 82 -8.54 4.71 15.58
C ASN A 82 -8.10 5.99 16.31
N ALA A 83 -6.96 5.90 16.99
CA ALA A 83 -6.15 7.04 17.36
C ALA A 83 -4.64 6.72 17.23
N VAL A 84 -3.90 7.59 16.58
CA VAL A 84 -2.46 7.42 16.30
C VAL A 84 -1.65 8.66 16.69
N PRO A 85 -0.39 8.50 17.13
CA PRO A 85 0.45 9.65 17.46
C PRO A 85 0.88 10.37 16.20
N LEU A 86 1.01 11.70 16.30
CA LEU A 86 1.58 12.51 15.24
C LEU A 86 3.11 12.45 15.30
N SER A 87 3.76 12.44 14.14
CA SER A 87 5.21 12.65 14.02
C SER A 87 5.59 14.10 14.32
N VAL A 88 6.90 14.42 14.36
CA VAL A 88 7.39 15.79 14.61
C VAL A 88 6.85 16.74 13.55
N GLY A 89 6.87 16.35 12.29
CA GLY A 89 6.38 17.11 11.15
C GLY A 89 4.87 17.30 11.17
N GLU A 90 4.11 16.22 11.36
CA GLU A 90 2.63 16.29 11.40
C GLU A 90 2.13 17.17 12.57
N ALA A 91 2.80 17.15 13.72
CA ALA A 91 2.42 17.98 14.86
C ALA A 91 2.63 19.49 14.63
N ARG A 92 3.41 19.91 13.62
CA ARG A 92 3.82 21.31 13.44
C ARG A 92 2.67 22.26 13.17
N ALA A 93 1.67 21.82 12.42
CA ALA A 93 0.51 22.64 12.09
C ALA A 93 -0.25 23.12 13.34
N TRP A 94 -0.10 22.39 14.46
CA TRP A 94 -0.73 22.71 15.73
C TRP A 94 0.27 23.07 16.84
N ALA A 95 1.55 23.29 16.50
CA ALA A 95 2.58 23.57 17.50
C ALA A 95 2.29 24.82 18.34
N ASP A 96 1.69 25.85 17.73
CA ASP A 96 1.26 27.08 18.42
C ASP A 96 0.14 26.84 19.44
N LEU A 97 -0.58 25.71 19.31
CA LEU A 97 -1.59 25.24 20.25
C LEU A 97 -1.01 24.27 21.31
N GLY A 98 0.33 24.14 21.39
CA GLY A 98 1.02 23.27 22.34
C GLY A 98 1.10 21.81 21.90
N CYS A 99 0.86 21.54 20.61
CA CYS A 99 0.92 20.21 20.05
C CYS A 99 2.36 19.74 19.84
N THR A 100 2.65 18.51 20.26
CA THR A 100 3.95 17.84 20.11
C THR A 100 3.73 16.36 19.81
N PRO A 101 4.73 15.64 19.29
CA PRO A 101 4.63 14.19 19.06
C PRO A 101 4.36 13.37 20.32
N ASP A 102 4.71 13.92 21.49
CA ASP A 102 4.57 13.23 22.76
C ASP A 102 3.16 13.36 23.36
N ASN A 103 2.42 14.43 23.00
CA ASN A 103 1.13 14.75 23.61
C ASN A 103 -0.04 14.83 22.62
N CYS A 104 0.20 14.88 21.31
CA CYS A 104 -0.85 14.93 20.30
C CYS A 104 -1.04 13.62 19.55
N ILE A 105 -2.29 13.37 19.21
CA ILE A 105 -2.73 12.23 18.41
C ILE A 105 -3.76 12.72 17.39
N GLN A 106 -3.82 12.07 16.23
CA GLN A 106 -4.98 12.12 15.36
C GLN A 106 -5.94 11.00 15.76
N ALA A 107 -7.21 11.34 15.94
CA ALA A 107 -8.30 10.42 16.20
C ALA A 107 -9.29 10.45 15.04
N THR A 108 -9.77 9.27 14.66
CA THR A 108 -10.67 9.09 13.52
C THR A 108 -11.99 8.48 14.00
N LEU A 109 -13.10 9.10 13.62
CA LEU A 109 -14.45 8.53 13.70
C LEU A 109 -14.96 8.21 12.31
N TYR A 110 -15.76 7.16 12.17
CA TYR A 110 -16.60 6.94 10.99
C TYR A 110 -18.01 7.46 11.27
N ASN A 111 -18.63 8.13 10.30
CA ASN A 111 -19.99 8.63 10.41
C ASN A 111 -20.94 7.78 9.55
N HIS A 112 -21.68 6.87 10.19
CA HIS A 112 -22.65 5.98 9.55
C HIS A 112 -23.89 6.73 9.02
N THR A 113 -24.12 7.97 9.44
CA THR A 113 -25.27 8.77 8.97
C THR A 113 -25.02 9.45 7.64
N SER A 114 -23.83 10.01 7.44
CA SER A 114 -23.48 10.71 6.19
C SER A 114 -22.50 9.95 5.30
N GLY A 115 -21.91 8.86 5.79
CA GLY A 115 -20.69 8.28 5.24
C GLY A 115 -19.47 9.17 5.53
N GLY A 116 -18.28 8.59 5.35
CA GLY A 116 -17.01 9.29 5.53
C GLY A 116 -16.53 9.34 6.97
N THR A 117 -15.38 9.97 7.17
CA THR A 117 -14.74 10.11 8.48
C THR A 117 -14.88 11.52 9.07
N ILE A 118 -14.72 11.59 10.38
CA ILE A 118 -14.48 12.82 11.12
C ILE A 118 -13.11 12.64 11.77
N GLU A 119 -12.18 13.49 11.40
CA GLU A 119 -10.82 13.51 11.91
C GLU A 119 -10.71 14.57 13.00
N ALA A 120 -9.86 14.34 14.00
CA ALA A 120 -9.61 15.29 15.07
C ALA A 120 -8.19 15.20 15.60
N ILE A 121 -7.59 16.35 15.91
CA ILE A 121 -6.34 16.41 16.67
C ILE A 121 -6.67 16.57 18.13
N VAL A 122 -6.21 15.62 18.94
CA VAL A 122 -6.46 15.58 20.38
C VAL A 122 -5.16 15.77 21.14
N GLN A 123 -5.16 16.74 22.05
CA GLN A 123 -4.05 16.99 22.95
C GLN A 123 -4.32 16.31 24.30
N GLN A 124 -3.52 15.29 24.60
CA GLN A 124 -3.81 14.30 25.63
C GLN A 124 -3.60 14.80 27.07
N GLU A 125 -2.72 15.79 27.27
CA GLU A 125 -2.38 16.30 28.60
C GLU A 125 -3.45 17.26 29.14
N THR A 126 -4.00 18.12 28.27
CA THR A 126 -5.10 19.03 28.61
C THR A 126 -6.47 18.44 28.36
N ALA A 127 -6.55 17.29 27.66
CA ALA A 127 -7.79 16.65 27.26
C ALA A 127 -8.67 17.57 26.38
N GLU A 128 -8.04 18.22 25.40
CA GLU A 128 -8.68 19.17 24.48
C GLU A 128 -8.63 18.65 23.04
N VAL A 129 -9.69 18.95 22.27
CA VAL A 129 -9.70 18.81 20.81
C VAL A 129 -9.17 20.12 20.21
N LEU A 130 -8.02 20.06 19.55
CA LEU A 130 -7.36 21.24 18.98
C LEU A 130 -7.94 21.62 17.60
N ALA A 131 -8.30 20.62 16.81
CA ALA A 131 -8.87 20.77 15.48
C ALA A 131 -9.75 19.56 15.16
N SER A 132 -10.74 19.74 14.27
CA SER A 132 -11.54 18.65 13.74
C SER A 132 -12.14 19.01 12.39
N TRP A 133 -12.21 18.05 11.48
CA TRP A 133 -12.79 18.21 10.15
C TRP A 133 -13.51 16.95 9.70
N SER A 134 -14.36 17.08 8.69
CA SER A 134 -15.07 15.94 8.07
C SER A 134 -14.43 15.62 6.72
N ASP A 135 -14.14 14.35 6.48
CA ASP A 135 -13.79 13.83 5.17
C ASP A 135 -14.91 12.91 4.66
N PRO A 136 -15.81 13.39 3.77
CA PRO A 136 -16.92 12.57 3.27
C PRO A 136 -16.44 11.37 2.43
N TYR A 137 -15.19 11.39 1.96
CA TYR A 137 -14.60 10.37 1.11
C TYR A 137 -13.73 9.38 1.91
N GLY A 138 -13.47 9.64 3.19
CA GLY A 138 -12.67 8.74 4.05
C GLY A 138 -13.27 7.34 4.19
N ARG A 139 -12.47 6.31 3.94
CA ARG A 139 -12.78 4.86 4.01
C ARG A 139 -11.65 4.17 4.77
N PRO A 140 -11.71 4.18 6.11
CA PRO A 140 -10.55 3.83 6.93
C PRO A 140 -10.16 2.35 6.84
N ALA A 141 -8.95 2.02 7.30
CA ALA A 141 -8.48 0.64 7.38
C ALA A 141 -9.31 -0.25 8.32
N GLY A 142 -9.14 -1.57 8.16
CA GLY A 142 -9.60 -2.59 9.11
C GLY A 142 -8.76 -2.60 10.40
N THR A 143 -8.71 -1.47 11.12
CA THR A 143 -7.88 -1.31 12.32
C THR A 143 -8.17 -2.38 13.37
N PRO A 144 -7.29 -2.62 14.37
CA PRO A 144 -7.56 -3.59 15.42
C PRO A 144 -8.88 -3.36 16.18
N ILE A 145 -9.36 -2.12 16.23
CA ILE A 145 -10.65 -1.76 16.85
C ILE A 145 -11.82 -2.22 15.97
N ILE A 146 -11.68 -2.09 14.64
CA ILE A 146 -12.72 -2.44 13.67
C ILE A 146 -12.71 -3.92 13.31
N ALA A 147 -11.54 -4.55 13.34
CA ALA A 147 -11.32 -5.96 12.97
C ALA A 147 -12.23 -6.93 13.75
N GLU A 148 -12.45 -6.70 15.04
CA GLU A 148 -13.31 -7.55 15.87
C GLU A 148 -14.78 -7.50 15.39
N ARG A 149 -15.29 -6.31 15.04
CA ARG A 149 -16.64 -6.16 14.51
C ARG A 149 -16.77 -6.80 13.11
N ALA A 150 -15.79 -6.61 12.24
CA ALA A 150 -15.79 -7.25 10.92
C ALA A 150 -15.83 -8.79 11.05
N LEU A 151 -15.03 -9.35 11.97
CA LEU A 151 -15.03 -10.78 12.29
C LEU A 151 -16.37 -11.26 12.87
N ASP A 152 -17.02 -10.46 13.72
CA ASP A 152 -18.33 -10.77 14.28
C ASP A 152 -19.42 -10.85 13.21
N ILE A 153 -19.45 -9.89 12.29
CA ILE A 153 -20.39 -9.87 11.15
C ILE A 153 -20.16 -11.09 10.27
N ALA A 154 -18.93 -11.32 9.82
CA ALA A 154 -18.58 -12.44 8.95
C ALA A 154 -18.87 -13.79 9.61
N ALA A 155 -18.57 -13.96 10.90
CA ALA A 155 -18.80 -15.23 11.60
C ALA A 155 -20.29 -15.54 11.81
N ALA A 156 -21.16 -14.53 11.74
CA ALA A 156 -22.61 -14.71 11.83
C ALA A 156 -23.25 -15.13 10.49
N ASP A 157 -22.54 -14.96 9.37
CA ASP A 157 -23.05 -15.25 8.04
C ASP A 157 -23.08 -16.77 7.74
N PRO A 158 -24.20 -17.32 7.25
CA PRO A 158 -24.35 -18.76 7.03
C PRO A 158 -23.46 -19.30 5.89
N ASP A 159 -23.16 -18.49 4.87
CA ASP A 159 -22.32 -18.91 3.74
C ASP A 159 -20.85 -18.95 4.17
N VAL A 160 -20.42 -17.99 5.00
CA VAL A 160 -19.09 -17.99 5.64
C VAL A 160 -18.95 -19.21 6.57
N GLN A 161 -19.93 -19.49 7.43
CA GLN A 161 -19.91 -20.66 8.30
C GLN A 161 -19.87 -21.98 7.52
N ALA A 162 -20.65 -22.07 6.43
CA ALA A 162 -20.68 -23.25 5.59
C ALA A 162 -19.34 -23.48 4.87
N LEU A 163 -18.66 -22.40 4.47
CA LEU A 163 -17.40 -22.49 3.75
C LEU A 163 -16.18 -22.64 4.66
N LEU A 164 -16.00 -21.72 5.61
CA LEU A 164 -14.79 -21.57 6.42
C LEU A 164 -14.93 -22.09 7.86
N GLY A 165 -16.16 -22.35 8.33
CA GLY A 165 -16.40 -22.78 9.70
C GLY A 165 -16.17 -21.66 10.72
N ASP A 166 -15.42 -21.96 11.77
CA ASP A 166 -15.17 -21.02 12.88
C ASP A 166 -14.01 -20.08 12.58
N ILE A 167 -14.28 -19.07 11.75
CA ILE A 167 -13.26 -18.13 11.27
C ILE A 167 -12.53 -17.35 12.38
N LYS A 168 -13.14 -17.21 13.57
CA LYS A 168 -12.54 -16.47 14.71
C LYS A 168 -11.33 -17.19 15.29
N ASN A 169 -11.23 -18.50 15.07
CA ASN A 169 -10.13 -19.33 15.54
C ASN A 169 -9.19 -19.75 14.40
N GLU A 170 -9.50 -19.40 13.15
CA GLU A 170 -8.68 -19.69 11.99
C GLU A 170 -7.62 -18.61 11.75
N ALA A 171 -6.48 -19.02 11.19
CA ALA A 171 -5.41 -18.09 10.85
C ALA A 171 -5.74 -17.37 9.55
N GLN A 172 -5.85 -16.05 9.61
CA GLN A 172 -5.93 -15.22 8.41
C GLN A 172 -4.61 -15.22 7.66
N VAL A 173 -4.71 -15.11 6.33
CA VAL A 173 -3.57 -15.00 5.42
C VAL A 173 -3.00 -13.60 5.45
N MET A 174 -3.86 -12.59 5.63
CA MET A 174 -3.56 -11.16 5.65
C MET A 174 -4.24 -10.53 6.86
N VAL A 175 -3.68 -9.45 7.39
CA VAL A 175 -4.38 -8.60 8.36
C VAL A 175 -5.69 -8.09 7.75
N PRO A 176 -6.71 -7.74 8.56
CA PRO A 176 -7.90 -7.10 8.01
C PRO A 176 -7.53 -5.78 7.31
N MET A 177 -7.93 -5.63 6.05
CA MET A 177 -7.56 -4.49 5.22
C MET A 177 -8.78 -3.77 4.66
N SER A 178 -8.65 -2.47 4.41
CA SER A 178 -9.67 -1.72 3.66
C SER A 178 -9.68 -2.24 2.23
N GLY A 179 -10.84 -2.72 1.81
CA GLY A 179 -11.06 -3.29 0.49
C GLY A 179 -12.10 -2.48 -0.28
N TRP A 180 -12.09 -2.61 -1.60
CA TRP A 180 -13.18 -2.11 -2.45
C TRP A 180 -13.52 -3.14 -3.52
N LEU A 181 -14.75 -3.07 -4.02
CA LEU A 181 -15.23 -3.86 -5.15
C LEU A 181 -15.74 -2.92 -6.24
N VAL A 182 -15.60 -3.28 -7.51
CA VAL A 182 -15.99 -2.45 -8.67
C VAL A 182 -17.50 -2.31 -8.82
N ASP A 183 -18.26 -3.17 -8.17
CA ASP A 183 -19.71 -3.13 -8.11
C ASP A 183 -20.20 -2.33 -6.88
N ASP A 184 -21.49 -2.07 -6.83
CA ASP A 184 -22.06 -1.19 -5.81
C ASP A 184 -22.05 -1.80 -4.39
N ALA A 185 -21.50 -3.00 -4.18
CA ALA A 185 -21.45 -3.65 -2.86
C ALA A 185 -20.36 -3.10 -1.94
N CYS A 186 -19.25 -2.58 -2.52
CA CYS A 186 -18.11 -2.02 -1.79
C CYS A 186 -17.31 -0.98 -2.62
N ARG A 187 -17.89 -0.40 -3.67
CA ARG A 187 -17.17 0.60 -4.50
C ARG A 187 -16.94 1.90 -3.76
N THR A 188 -18.03 2.45 -3.22
CA THR A 188 -18.03 3.72 -2.50
C THR A 188 -18.31 3.54 -1.01
N GLU A 189 -18.69 2.35 -0.56
CA GLU A 189 -18.95 2.07 0.85
C GLU A 189 -17.65 1.62 1.54
N TRP A 190 -17.62 1.76 2.86
CA TRP A 190 -16.53 1.27 3.69
C TRP A 190 -16.62 -0.24 3.90
N CYS A 191 -15.63 -0.97 3.38
CA CYS A 191 -15.56 -2.42 3.52
C CYS A 191 -14.19 -2.87 4.03
N VAL A 192 -14.23 -3.94 4.83
CA VAL A 192 -13.03 -4.62 5.35
C VAL A 192 -13.02 -6.03 4.77
N ASP A 193 -11.89 -6.43 4.18
CA ASP A 193 -11.69 -7.81 3.72
C ASP A 193 -11.00 -8.65 4.80
N LEU A 194 -11.49 -9.88 4.96
CA LEU A 194 -10.91 -10.91 5.82
C LEU A 194 -10.43 -12.06 4.95
N THR A 195 -9.12 -12.25 4.91
CA THR A 195 -8.48 -13.13 3.93
C THR A 195 -8.04 -14.45 4.56
N TYR A 196 -8.46 -15.59 3.99
CA TYR A 196 -8.18 -16.94 4.50
C TYR A 196 -7.62 -17.86 3.43
N ASN A 197 -6.98 -18.95 3.84
CA ASN A 197 -6.69 -20.05 2.93
C ASN A 197 -7.95 -20.85 2.66
N ASP A 198 -8.09 -21.40 1.46
CA ASP A 198 -9.14 -22.38 1.16
C ASP A 198 -9.02 -23.61 2.09
N PRO A 199 -10.05 -23.93 2.90
CA PRO A 199 -10.01 -25.03 3.86
C PRO A 199 -9.75 -26.41 3.26
N VAL A 200 -10.08 -26.63 1.97
CA VAL A 200 -9.79 -27.92 1.32
C VAL A 200 -8.33 -28.07 0.89
N GLY A 201 -7.50 -27.04 1.10
CA GLY A 201 -6.08 -27.08 0.79
C GLY A 201 -5.78 -26.99 -0.71
N SER A 202 -6.67 -26.38 -1.49
CA SER A 202 -6.47 -26.19 -2.95
C SER A 202 -5.30 -25.23 -3.26
N GLY A 203 -4.85 -24.47 -2.27
CA GLY A 203 -3.88 -23.40 -2.41
C GLY A 203 -4.50 -22.07 -2.86
N ARG A 204 -5.83 -21.99 -3.04
CA ARG A 204 -6.56 -20.73 -3.29
C ARG A 204 -6.72 -19.92 -2.01
N ILE A 205 -6.97 -18.63 -2.21
CA ILE A 205 -7.32 -17.70 -1.13
C ILE A 205 -8.81 -17.43 -1.18
N VAL A 206 -9.43 -17.32 -0.01
CA VAL A 206 -10.82 -16.92 0.18
C VAL A 206 -10.83 -15.52 0.75
N HIS A 207 -11.56 -14.63 0.08
CA HIS A 207 -11.80 -13.26 0.52
C HIS A 207 -13.22 -13.15 1.06
N VAL A 208 -13.38 -12.47 2.18
CA VAL A 208 -14.65 -12.27 2.88
C VAL A 208 -14.80 -10.77 3.11
N PHE A 209 -15.45 -10.10 2.16
CA PHE A 209 -15.68 -8.66 2.20
C PHE A 209 -16.89 -8.36 3.08
N VAL A 210 -16.64 -7.64 4.16
CA VAL A 210 -17.65 -7.18 5.11
C VAL A 210 -17.94 -5.71 4.85
N ASN A 211 -19.21 -5.38 4.63
CA ASN A 211 -19.67 -4.01 4.53
C ASN A 211 -19.90 -3.45 5.93
N MET A 212 -19.08 -2.48 6.33
CA MET A 212 -19.08 -1.92 7.68
C MET A 212 -20.22 -0.91 7.89
N GLU A 213 -20.79 -0.36 6.82
CA GLU A 213 -21.93 0.56 6.88
C GLU A 213 -23.27 -0.19 6.98
N GLN A 214 -23.35 -1.35 6.33
CA GLN A 214 -24.58 -2.15 6.27
C GLN A 214 -24.62 -3.30 7.30
N ASP A 215 -23.56 -3.50 8.08
CA ASP A 215 -23.43 -4.62 9.03
C ASP A 215 -23.68 -5.99 8.39
N SER A 216 -23.15 -6.19 7.17
CA SER A 216 -23.48 -7.36 6.35
C SER A 216 -22.28 -7.89 5.56
N LEU A 217 -22.38 -9.15 5.12
CA LEU A 217 -21.45 -9.69 4.14
C LEU A 217 -21.74 -9.05 2.77
N ALA A 218 -20.75 -8.35 2.21
CA ALA A 218 -20.84 -7.83 0.84
C ALA A 218 -20.58 -8.92 -0.19
N ARG A 219 -19.52 -9.71 0.02
CA ARG A 219 -19.09 -10.74 -0.93
C ARG A 219 -18.18 -11.78 -0.30
N ILE A 220 -18.29 -13.02 -0.79
CA ILE A 220 -17.31 -14.08 -0.58
C ILE A 220 -16.89 -14.65 -1.93
N PHE A 221 -15.59 -14.80 -2.17
CA PHE A 221 -15.07 -15.34 -3.42
C PHE A 221 -13.64 -15.87 -3.26
N TYR A 222 -13.20 -16.60 -4.28
CA TYR A 222 -11.85 -17.15 -4.33
C TYR A 222 -10.97 -16.34 -5.28
N THR A 223 -9.70 -16.25 -4.92
CA THR A 223 -8.62 -15.84 -5.83
C THR A 223 -7.62 -16.98 -5.99
N ARG A 224 -6.65 -16.79 -6.89
CA ARG A 224 -5.57 -17.76 -7.05
C ARG A 224 -4.79 -17.89 -5.75
N GLY A 225 -4.04 -18.97 -5.67
CA GLY A 225 -2.78 -18.88 -4.96
C GLY A 225 -1.65 -19.52 -5.73
N ARG A 226 -0.50 -19.62 -5.06
CA ARG A 226 0.76 -20.04 -5.63
C ARG A 226 1.31 -21.21 -4.83
N ALA A 227 1.81 -22.23 -5.53
CA ALA A 227 2.57 -23.29 -4.88
C ALA A 227 3.82 -22.71 -4.23
N SER A 228 4.12 -23.10 -2.98
CA SER A 228 5.34 -22.69 -2.29
C SER A 228 6.56 -22.96 -3.18
N GLN A 229 7.40 -21.96 -3.42
CA GLN A 229 8.65 -22.18 -4.16
C GLN A 229 9.56 -23.04 -3.28
N ALA A 230 9.99 -24.18 -3.82
CA ALA A 230 10.95 -25.05 -3.16
C ALA A 230 12.30 -24.30 -3.08
N ASN A 231 12.88 -24.22 -1.88
CA ASN A 231 14.19 -23.63 -1.55
C ASN A 231 14.25 -22.16 -1.12
N THR A 232 13.13 -21.47 -0.89
CA THR A 232 13.18 -20.14 -0.26
C THR A 232 13.45 -20.28 1.24
N ALA A 233 14.44 -19.53 1.76
CA ALA A 233 14.81 -19.60 3.17
C ALA A 233 13.64 -19.16 4.07
N VAL A 234 13.57 -19.73 5.29
CA VAL A 234 12.68 -19.18 6.32
C VAL A 234 13.15 -17.75 6.59
N PRO A 235 12.29 -16.76 6.42
CA PRO A 235 12.71 -15.38 6.49
C PRO A 235 12.83 -14.91 7.93
N PRO A 236 13.60 -13.83 8.16
CA PRO A 236 13.77 -13.24 9.48
C PRO A 236 12.42 -12.85 10.08
N MET A 237 12.29 -12.82 11.41
CA MET A 237 11.08 -12.28 12.05
C MET A 237 10.77 -10.85 11.58
N GLN A 238 9.48 -10.50 11.56
CA GLN A 238 9.04 -9.15 11.21
C GLN A 238 9.72 -8.16 12.12
N ARG A 239 10.36 -7.14 11.54
CA ARG A 239 11.03 -6.08 12.30
C ARG A 239 10.31 -4.77 12.02
N TYR A 240 9.44 -4.37 12.95
CA TYR A 240 8.87 -3.02 13.03
C TYR A 240 9.97 -2.03 13.43
N ALA A 241 10.92 -1.86 12.54
CA ALA A 241 12.09 -1.01 12.70
C ALA A 241 12.06 0.03 11.61
N TYR A 242 12.51 1.22 11.97
CA TYR A 242 12.65 2.40 11.14
C TYR A 242 13.49 3.39 11.94
N SER A 243 13.98 4.43 11.29
CA SER A 243 14.70 5.51 11.94
C SER A 243 14.33 6.84 11.33
N ASP A 244 13.90 7.77 12.16
CA ASP A 244 13.77 9.19 11.80
C ASP A 244 15.16 9.84 11.78
N GLY A 245 15.35 10.87 10.97
CA GLY A 245 16.64 11.55 10.88
C GLY A 245 16.64 12.78 10.00
N CYS A 246 17.82 13.38 9.87
CA CYS A 246 18.11 14.42 8.90
C CYS A 246 19.48 14.16 8.28
N ASN A 247 19.67 14.58 7.03
CA ASN A 247 20.94 14.47 6.33
C ASN A 247 21.27 15.79 5.61
N GLU A 248 22.50 16.26 5.80
CA GLU A 248 23.05 17.43 5.12
C GLU A 248 24.23 16.99 4.26
N GLN A 249 24.03 16.92 2.94
CA GLN A 249 25.01 16.41 1.99
C GLN A 249 24.73 16.92 0.57
N TYR A 250 25.77 17.15 -0.23
CA TYR A 250 25.64 17.53 -1.65
C TYR A 250 24.77 18.77 -1.89
N GLY A 251 24.88 19.78 -1.01
CA GLY A 251 24.05 21.01 -1.08
C GLY A 251 22.66 20.85 -0.48
N TRP A 252 22.19 19.62 -0.25
CA TRP A 252 20.91 19.34 0.37
C TRP A 252 20.96 19.33 1.89
N ASN A 253 19.87 19.79 2.51
CA ASN A 253 19.49 19.49 3.88
C ASN A 253 18.04 19.00 3.86
N VAL A 254 17.78 17.81 4.40
CA VAL A 254 16.44 17.21 4.42
C VAL A 254 16.27 16.36 5.67
N CYS A 255 15.07 16.36 6.24
CA CYS A 255 14.68 15.47 7.33
C CYS A 255 13.63 14.46 6.88
N TRP A 256 13.56 13.34 7.57
CA TRP A 256 12.53 12.33 7.37
C TRP A 256 12.07 11.72 8.68
N GLU A 257 10.83 11.25 8.71
CA GLU A 257 10.25 10.54 9.83
C GLU A 257 9.18 9.55 9.39
N MET A 258 9.03 8.46 10.14
CA MET A 258 8.00 7.47 9.88
C MET A 258 6.65 7.94 10.42
N THR A 259 5.63 7.98 9.56
CA THR A 259 4.26 8.30 9.95
C THR A 259 3.47 7.04 10.34
N ALA A 260 2.26 7.25 10.86
CA ALA A 260 1.40 6.14 11.26
C ALA A 260 0.85 5.35 10.06
N HIS A 261 0.40 6.05 9.02
CA HIS A 261 -0.36 5.51 7.87
C HIS A 261 0.04 6.09 6.49
N ASP A 262 0.94 7.09 6.44
CA ASP A 262 1.30 7.82 5.22
C ASP A 262 2.80 7.66 4.85
N GLY A 263 3.37 6.49 5.13
CA GLY A 263 4.75 6.16 4.79
C GLY A 263 5.78 7.04 5.49
N VAL A 264 6.84 7.39 4.76
CA VAL A 264 7.90 8.29 5.22
C VAL A 264 7.53 9.73 4.87
N LEU A 265 7.39 10.59 5.89
CA LEU A 265 7.30 12.02 5.69
C LEU A 265 8.71 12.59 5.52
N PHE A 266 9.05 12.99 4.30
CA PHE A 266 10.22 13.84 4.02
C PHE A 266 9.82 15.30 4.16
N ARG A 267 10.66 16.12 4.80
CA ARG A 267 10.35 17.52 5.07
C ARG A 267 11.57 18.40 5.14
N ASP A 268 11.31 19.71 5.11
CA ASP A 268 12.32 20.77 5.21
C ASP A 268 13.39 20.64 4.12
N GLY A 269 12.97 20.37 2.87
CA GLY A 269 13.86 20.16 1.74
C GLY A 269 14.51 21.46 1.30
N VAL A 270 15.79 21.62 1.60
CA VAL A 270 16.59 22.81 1.27
C VAL A 270 17.75 22.41 0.38
N PHE A 271 18.00 23.16 -0.70
CA PHE A 271 19.16 23.01 -1.56
C PHE A 271 19.92 24.34 -1.68
N ASP A 272 21.23 24.32 -1.41
CA ASP A 272 22.11 25.50 -1.42
C ASP A 272 21.56 26.69 -0.59
N GLY A 273 20.89 26.37 0.51
CA GLY A 273 20.33 27.34 1.44
C GLY A 273 18.98 27.93 1.04
N ARG A 274 18.35 27.44 -0.04
CA ARG A 274 17.00 27.83 -0.47
C ARG A 274 16.00 26.69 -0.30
N THR A 275 14.79 27.00 0.14
CA THR A 275 13.70 26.02 0.28
C THR A 275 13.27 25.55 -1.10
N ILE A 276 13.08 24.23 -1.25
CA ILE A 276 12.61 23.59 -2.48
C ILE A 276 11.25 22.93 -2.26
N PHE A 277 11.05 22.28 -1.12
CA PHE A 277 9.77 21.67 -0.75
C PHE A 277 9.58 21.67 0.76
N SER A 278 8.34 21.82 1.22
CA SER A 278 7.99 21.69 2.63
C SER A 278 7.81 20.24 3.06
N SER A 279 7.09 19.44 2.26
CA SER A 279 6.78 18.05 2.61
C SER A 279 6.57 17.14 1.39
N ILE A 280 6.99 15.88 1.50
CA ILE A 280 6.75 14.82 0.53
C ILE A 280 6.41 13.54 1.28
N LYS A 281 5.32 12.87 0.91
CA LYS A 281 4.90 11.58 1.48
C LYS A 281 3.98 10.80 0.55
N ILE A 282 3.80 9.51 0.81
CA ILE A 282 2.76 8.69 0.17
C ILE A 282 1.57 8.57 1.12
N THR A 283 0.44 9.14 0.75
CA THR A 283 -0.75 9.15 1.63
C THR A 283 -1.57 7.87 1.56
N GLN A 284 -1.43 7.11 0.48
CA GLN A 284 -2.20 5.90 0.22
C GLN A 284 -1.50 5.07 -0.86
N VAL A 285 -1.64 3.76 -0.82
CA VAL A 285 -1.35 2.88 -1.95
C VAL A 285 -2.61 2.13 -2.34
N GLU A 286 -3.13 2.31 -3.54
CA GLU A 286 -4.23 1.47 -4.05
C GLU A 286 -3.68 0.28 -4.83
N ALA A 287 -4.09 -0.91 -4.44
CA ALA A 287 -3.80 -2.14 -5.18
C ALA A 287 -5.07 -2.61 -5.88
N TRP A 288 -5.17 -2.41 -7.20
CA TRP A 288 -6.29 -2.94 -7.99
C TRP A 288 -5.91 -4.27 -8.62
N TYR A 289 -6.80 -5.27 -8.53
CA TYR A 289 -6.60 -6.55 -9.18
C TYR A 289 -7.67 -6.71 -10.26
N PRO A 290 -7.35 -6.67 -11.56
CA PRO A 290 -8.33 -6.97 -12.59
C PRO A 290 -8.89 -8.39 -12.48
N SER A 291 -8.17 -9.25 -11.76
CA SER A 291 -8.42 -10.68 -11.66
C SER A 291 -9.61 -11.08 -10.77
N TRP A 292 -10.11 -10.16 -9.97
CA TRP A 292 -11.32 -10.27 -9.17
C TRP A 292 -11.83 -8.85 -8.95
N PRO A 293 -13.13 -8.61 -8.78
CA PRO A 293 -13.74 -7.32 -9.10
C PRO A 293 -13.46 -6.23 -8.06
N GLY A 294 -12.21 -5.84 -7.81
CA GLY A 294 -11.86 -4.97 -6.70
C GLY A 294 -10.37 -4.88 -6.40
N GLY A 295 -10.09 -4.41 -5.19
CA GLY A 295 -8.74 -4.15 -4.73
C GLY A 295 -8.66 -3.75 -3.27
N TYR A 296 -7.49 -3.32 -2.84
CA TYR A 296 -7.24 -2.83 -1.50
C TYR A 296 -6.81 -1.36 -1.52
N ARG A 297 -7.00 -0.75 -0.36
CA ARG A 297 -6.54 0.59 -0.01
C ARG A 297 -5.53 0.40 1.10
N ASP A 298 -4.29 0.21 0.68
CA ASP A 298 -3.19 -0.11 1.57
C ASP A 298 -2.72 1.17 2.24
N GLU A 299 -2.50 1.08 3.55
CA GLU A 299 -1.77 2.07 4.32
C GLU A 299 -0.34 1.53 4.56
N ILE A 300 0.64 2.42 4.53
CA ILE A 300 2.04 2.13 4.87
C ILE A 300 2.49 2.99 6.05
N GLY A 301 3.19 2.45 7.03
CA GLY A 301 3.54 3.22 8.24
C GLY A 301 3.65 2.36 9.50
N PHE A 302 4.09 2.94 10.61
CA PHE A 302 4.34 2.15 11.84
C PHE A 302 3.08 1.55 12.46
N SER A 303 1.90 2.10 12.14
CA SER A 303 0.59 1.63 12.63
C SER A 303 -0.34 1.15 11.49
N ALA A 304 0.21 1.00 10.29
CA ALA A 304 -0.54 0.71 9.08
C ALA A 304 -0.71 -0.79 8.79
N SER A 305 -1.52 -1.11 7.78
CA SER A 305 -1.69 -2.48 7.26
C SER A 305 -0.41 -3.07 6.70
N VAL A 306 0.46 -2.24 6.09
CA VAL A 306 1.75 -2.66 5.55
C VAL A 306 2.89 -1.96 6.32
N PRO A 307 3.41 -2.57 7.39
CA PRO A 307 4.35 -1.92 8.30
C PRO A 307 5.78 -1.83 7.75
N PRO A 308 6.62 -0.94 8.31
CA PRO A 308 8.03 -0.85 7.94
C PRO A 308 8.80 -2.10 8.36
N PHE A 309 9.81 -2.45 7.56
CA PHE A 309 10.69 -3.58 7.77
C PHE A 309 12.16 -3.17 7.72
N GLY A 310 12.83 -3.27 8.86
CA GLY A 310 14.25 -2.92 8.99
C GLY A 310 14.49 -1.41 9.05
N ASP A 311 15.68 -1.02 9.50
CA ASP A 311 16.05 0.39 9.65
C ASP A 311 15.99 1.13 8.31
N THR A 312 15.64 2.42 8.36
CA THR A 312 15.65 3.31 7.18
C THR A 312 17.08 3.43 6.66
N GLN A 313 17.26 3.17 5.37
CA GLN A 313 18.58 3.11 4.75
C GLN A 313 18.93 4.44 4.13
N ILE A 314 20.18 4.89 4.35
CA ILE A 314 20.77 6.05 3.69
C ILE A 314 21.93 5.54 2.84
N THR A 315 21.84 5.73 1.53
CA THR A 315 22.86 5.26 0.57
C THR A 315 23.49 6.44 -0.14
N ASP A 316 24.81 6.55 -0.07
CA ASP A 316 25.60 7.55 -0.79
C ASP A 316 26.10 6.98 -2.13
N PHE A 317 25.90 7.72 -3.22
CA PHE A 317 26.30 7.33 -4.58
C PHE A 317 27.51 8.10 -5.12
N GLY A 318 28.09 9.02 -4.35
CA GLY A 318 29.23 9.86 -4.75
C GLY A 318 28.86 11.15 -5.48
N ASN A 319 27.66 11.23 -6.06
CA ASN A 319 27.07 12.41 -6.73
C ASN A 319 25.65 12.71 -6.24
N GLY A 320 25.31 12.25 -5.04
CA GLY A 320 23.95 12.25 -4.51
C GLY A 320 23.78 11.18 -3.44
N PHE A 321 22.64 11.20 -2.76
CA PHE A 321 22.27 10.19 -1.76
C PHE A 321 20.79 9.82 -1.89
N GLU A 322 20.40 8.69 -1.30
CA GLU A 322 19.03 8.21 -1.26
C GLU A 322 18.65 7.83 0.17
N VAL A 323 17.42 8.17 0.56
CA VAL A 323 16.77 7.66 1.76
C VAL A 323 15.71 6.65 1.33
N ARG A 324 15.77 5.45 1.88
CA ARG A 324 14.92 4.32 1.49
C ARG A 324 14.30 3.64 2.70
N GLN A 325 13.01 3.36 2.62
CA GLN A 325 12.32 2.50 3.57
C GLN A 325 11.63 1.34 2.85
N LEU A 326 11.81 0.15 3.41
CA LEU A 326 11.11 -1.05 3.00
C LEU A 326 9.85 -1.22 3.87
N PHE A 327 8.72 -1.50 3.25
CA PHE A 327 7.47 -1.87 3.90
C PHE A 327 7.07 -3.27 3.48
N THR A 328 6.70 -4.12 4.44
CA THR A 328 6.16 -5.44 4.13
C THR A 328 5.35 -5.97 5.29
N GLU A 329 4.23 -6.61 4.97
CA GLU A 329 3.40 -7.30 5.95
C GLU A 329 4.00 -8.66 6.35
N PHE A 330 4.84 -9.25 5.48
CA PHE A 330 5.29 -10.62 5.65
C PHE A 330 6.78 -10.76 5.54
N THR A 331 7.26 -11.67 6.37
CA THR A 331 8.61 -12.15 6.27
C THR A 331 8.75 -13.10 5.08
N HIS A 332 7.72 -13.91 4.78
CA HIS A 332 7.75 -15.09 3.87
C HIS A 332 7.78 -14.79 2.37
N TRP A 333 8.23 -13.61 1.98
CA TRP A 333 8.34 -13.21 0.58
C TRP A 333 9.45 -13.98 -0.17
N PRO A 334 9.26 -14.43 -1.43
CA PRO A 334 8.05 -14.34 -2.27
C PRO A 334 7.12 -15.57 -2.16
N ASN A 335 7.26 -16.39 -1.12
CA ASN A 335 6.46 -17.61 -0.87
C ASN A 335 5.13 -17.35 -0.16
N CYS A 336 4.76 -16.10 0.03
CA CYS A 336 3.45 -15.69 0.49
C CYS A 336 2.53 -15.43 -0.72
N ILE A 337 1.23 -15.66 -0.52
CA ILE A 337 0.17 -15.29 -1.48
C ILE A 337 -0.58 -14.15 -0.82
N CYS A 338 -0.99 -13.14 -1.59
CA CYS A 338 -1.65 -11.95 -1.04
C CYS A 338 -0.73 -11.28 -0.02
N CYS A 339 0.46 -10.90 -0.50
CA CYS A 339 1.47 -10.25 0.33
C CYS A 339 2.12 -9.07 -0.36
N TYR A 340 2.39 -8.04 0.43
CA TYR A 340 2.95 -6.79 -0.02
C TYR A 340 4.40 -6.59 0.40
N ARG A 341 5.15 -6.01 -0.52
CA ARG A 341 6.54 -5.60 -0.33
C ARG A 341 6.78 -4.36 -1.17
N TYR A 342 6.91 -3.22 -0.50
CA TYR A 342 7.07 -1.92 -1.11
C TYR A 342 8.37 -1.27 -0.69
N GLU A 343 8.98 -0.50 -1.58
CA GLU A 343 10.03 0.44 -1.20
C GLU A 343 9.56 1.86 -1.49
N GLU A 344 9.65 2.71 -0.48
CA GLU A 344 9.49 4.16 -0.60
C GLU A 344 10.87 4.80 -0.55
N VAL A 345 11.15 5.63 -1.54
CA VAL A 345 12.49 6.14 -1.81
C VAL A 345 12.41 7.62 -2.16
N LEU A 346 13.27 8.42 -1.55
CA LEU A 346 13.55 9.79 -2.01
C LEU A 346 15.05 9.94 -2.26
N ARG A 347 15.39 10.23 -3.51
CA ARG A 347 16.78 10.34 -3.97
C ARG A 347 17.11 11.79 -4.30
N PHE A 348 18.32 12.21 -3.95
CA PHE A 348 18.82 13.57 -4.11
C PHE A 348 20.15 13.57 -4.86
N TYR A 349 20.40 14.58 -5.68
CA TYR A 349 21.59 14.71 -6.51
C TYR A 349 22.33 16.02 -6.23
N ASP A 350 23.64 16.03 -6.50
CA ASP A 350 24.51 17.20 -6.29
C ASP A 350 24.25 18.39 -7.23
N ASP A 351 23.43 18.19 -8.26
CA ASP A 351 22.94 19.23 -9.16
C ASP A 351 21.65 19.91 -8.68
N GLY A 352 21.13 19.51 -7.52
CA GLY A 352 19.87 20.02 -6.97
C GLY A 352 18.62 19.33 -7.50
N SER A 353 18.74 18.28 -8.32
CA SER A 353 17.60 17.44 -8.66
C SER A 353 17.28 16.43 -7.55
N PHE A 354 16.03 15.96 -7.52
CA PHE A 354 15.57 14.89 -6.65
C PHE A 354 14.48 14.04 -7.30
N GLU A 355 14.28 12.83 -6.78
CA GLU A 355 13.40 11.81 -7.35
C GLU A 355 12.59 11.10 -6.24
N PRO A 356 11.28 11.33 -6.15
CA PRO A 356 10.35 10.43 -5.48
C PRO A 356 10.24 9.12 -6.28
N ARG A 357 10.48 8.00 -5.62
CA ARG A 357 10.44 6.66 -6.24
C ARG A 357 9.68 5.68 -5.37
N PHE A 358 8.81 4.90 -6.00
CA PHE A 358 8.08 3.82 -5.32
C PHE A 358 8.24 2.53 -6.09
N VAL A 359 8.62 1.46 -5.39
CA VAL A 359 8.77 0.12 -5.96
C VAL A 359 7.72 -0.81 -5.37
N SER A 360 6.96 -1.50 -6.22
CA SER A 360 6.14 -2.64 -5.81
C SER A 360 6.78 -3.94 -6.25
N HIS A 361 7.26 -4.75 -5.31
CA HIS A 361 7.92 -6.02 -5.59
C HIS A 361 6.93 -7.16 -5.89
N GLY A 362 5.62 -6.93 -5.74
CA GLY A 362 4.57 -7.95 -5.90
C GLY A 362 4.73 -9.13 -4.93
N PRO A 363 4.09 -10.29 -5.17
CA PRO A 363 3.08 -10.52 -6.19
C PRO A 363 1.71 -9.95 -5.81
N GLY A 364 1.49 -9.47 -4.57
CA GLY A 364 0.14 -9.13 -4.11
C GLY A 364 -0.77 -10.35 -4.07
N CYS A 365 -2.07 -10.12 -4.25
CA CYS A 365 -3.12 -11.13 -4.17
C CYS A 365 -3.44 -11.80 -5.52
N ASP A 366 -2.80 -11.36 -6.60
CA ASP A 366 -2.95 -11.98 -7.90
C ASP A 366 -1.79 -11.61 -8.84
N ASP A 367 -1.68 -12.33 -9.95
CA ASP A 367 -0.72 -12.05 -10.98
C ASP A 367 -0.99 -10.68 -11.67
N LEU A 368 -2.25 -10.35 -11.94
CA LEU A 368 -2.54 -9.02 -12.49
C LEU A 368 -2.87 -8.06 -11.36
N SER A 369 -2.08 -7.01 -11.24
CA SER A 369 -2.32 -5.95 -10.31
C SER A 369 -1.85 -4.61 -10.86
N ILE A 370 -2.48 -3.54 -10.41
CA ILE A 370 -2.05 -2.17 -10.64
C ILE A 370 -1.89 -1.53 -9.27
N TYR A 371 -0.66 -1.17 -8.92
CA TYR A 371 -0.38 -0.39 -7.71
C TYR A 371 -0.33 1.09 -8.04
N ARG A 372 -0.97 1.89 -7.19
CA ARG A 372 -1.11 3.34 -7.35
C ARG A 372 -0.70 4.01 -6.04
N PRO A 373 0.60 4.31 -5.84
CA PRO A 373 1.04 5.11 -4.71
C PRO A 373 0.68 6.58 -4.94
N PHE A 374 0.06 7.22 -3.97
CA PHE A 374 -0.37 8.62 -4.04
C PHE A 374 0.69 9.52 -3.40
N TRP A 375 1.66 9.98 -4.19
CA TRP A 375 2.64 10.96 -3.73
C TRP A 375 1.98 12.32 -3.60
N ARG A 376 2.06 12.91 -2.41
CA ARG A 376 1.78 14.33 -2.15
C ARG A 376 3.10 15.07 -2.05
N ILE A 377 3.27 16.12 -2.85
CA ILE A 377 4.50 16.92 -2.95
C ILE A 377 4.13 18.40 -2.75
N ASP A 378 4.41 18.93 -1.58
CA ASP A 378 4.22 20.33 -1.19
C ASP A 378 5.46 21.11 -1.64
N MET A 379 5.34 21.76 -2.81
CA MET A 379 6.45 22.50 -3.43
C MET A 379 6.46 23.91 -2.85
N ASP A 380 7.62 24.34 -2.35
CA ASP A 380 7.79 25.63 -1.67
C ASP A 380 9.09 26.26 -2.17
N ILE A 381 9.11 26.66 -3.44
CA ILE A 381 10.33 27.16 -4.08
C ILE A 381 10.63 28.56 -3.54
N ASP A 382 11.77 28.73 -2.85
CA ASP A 382 12.12 29.95 -2.10
C ASP A 382 11.13 30.34 -0.98
N GLY A 383 10.17 29.47 -0.65
CA GLY A 383 9.16 29.69 0.38
C GLY A 383 7.79 29.12 -0.02
N PRO A 384 6.81 29.15 0.89
CA PRO A 384 5.47 28.60 0.66
C PRO A 384 4.57 29.49 -0.22
N GLU A 385 4.93 30.74 -0.46
CA GLU A 385 4.07 31.66 -1.23
C GLU A 385 4.79 32.11 -2.49
N GLY A 386 4.04 32.28 -3.58
CA GLY A 386 4.58 32.89 -4.81
C GLY A 386 4.87 31.90 -5.94
N ASP A 387 4.62 30.61 -5.73
CA ASP A 387 4.83 29.62 -6.77
C ASP A 387 3.91 29.84 -7.97
N THR A 388 4.49 29.69 -9.16
CA THR A 388 3.80 29.75 -10.44
C THR A 388 4.03 28.45 -11.19
N ILE A 389 2.93 27.80 -11.59
CA ILE A 389 2.97 26.57 -12.39
C ILE A 389 2.95 26.89 -13.87
N SER A 390 3.89 26.30 -14.61
CA SER A 390 3.85 26.22 -16.07
C SER A 390 3.58 24.78 -16.50
N LEU A 391 2.63 24.61 -17.41
CA LEU A 391 2.25 23.34 -18.02
C LEU A 391 2.64 23.35 -19.49
N TRP A 392 3.35 22.32 -19.94
CA TRP A 392 3.54 22.10 -21.36
C TRP A 392 2.26 21.51 -21.94
N GLN A 393 1.64 22.19 -22.90
CA GLN A 393 0.45 21.72 -23.60
C GLN A 393 0.36 22.34 -25.00
N ASP A 394 -0.08 21.56 -25.99
CA ASP A 394 -0.28 22.01 -27.38
C ASP A 394 1.01 22.61 -27.98
N GLY A 395 2.16 22.02 -27.65
CA GLY A 395 3.45 22.43 -28.18
C GLY A 395 4.01 23.73 -27.61
N GLN A 396 3.51 24.21 -26.47
CA GLN A 396 3.97 25.43 -25.80
C GLN A 396 3.79 25.36 -24.27
N TRP A 397 4.57 26.17 -23.55
CA TRP A 397 4.36 26.38 -22.12
C TRP A 397 3.20 27.36 -21.89
N GLN A 398 2.27 26.98 -21.03
CA GLN A 398 1.11 27.77 -20.65
C GLN A 398 1.01 27.81 -19.12
N GLU A 399 0.52 28.92 -18.57
CA GLU A 399 0.26 29.05 -17.13
C GLU A 399 -1.23 28.72 -16.88
N PRO A 400 -1.55 27.59 -16.22
CA PRO A 400 -2.93 27.22 -15.95
C PRO A 400 -3.57 28.21 -14.97
N PRO A 401 -4.79 28.72 -15.24
CA PRO A 401 -5.41 29.71 -14.38
C PRO A 401 -5.94 29.12 -13.06
N THR A 402 -6.22 27.81 -13.03
CA THR A 402 -6.84 27.09 -11.91
C THR A 402 -6.26 25.69 -11.79
N GLU A 403 -6.55 25.02 -10.68
CA GLU A 403 -6.17 23.62 -10.44
C GLU A 403 -6.55 22.69 -11.60
N PHE A 404 -5.78 21.61 -11.78
CA PHE A 404 -6.01 20.68 -12.88
C PHE A 404 -5.53 19.25 -12.58
N GLU A 405 -6.01 18.33 -13.40
CA GLU A 405 -5.59 16.93 -13.48
C GLU A 405 -5.07 16.62 -14.90
N LEU A 406 -3.95 15.89 -14.98
CA LEU A 406 -3.37 15.37 -16.21
C LEU A 406 -3.41 13.84 -16.23
N TYR A 407 -3.77 13.27 -17.37
CA TYR A 407 -3.63 11.84 -17.62
C TYR A 407 -3.53 11.49 -19.11
N PRO A 408 -2.58 10.60 -19.50
CA PRO A 408 -1.39 10.24 -18.73
C PRO A 408 -0.37 11.39 -18.77
N VAL A 409 0.43 11.56 -17.72
CA VAL A 409 1.43 12.66 -17.62
C VAL A 409 2.54 12.55 -18.69
N VAL A 410 2.75 11.36 -19.23
CA VAL A 410 3.80 11.04 -20.20
C VAL A 410 3.42 11.39 -21.65
N ASP A 411 2.16 11.77 -21.89
CA ASP A 411 1.70 12.23 -23.20
C ASP A 411 1.92 13.73 -23.35
N ASP A 412 2.22 14.18 -24.58
CA ASP A 412 2.42 15.60 -24.93
C ASP A 412 3.48 16.26 -24.02
N THR A 413 4.68 15.69 -23.92
CA THR A 413 5.78 16.32 -23.17
C THR A 413 6.53 17.34 -24.01
N ALA A 414 7.21 18.27 -23.35
CA ALA A 414 8.21 19.12 -23.98
C ALA A 414 9.34 18.28 -24.63
N PRO A 415 10.15 18.85 -25.54
CA PRO A 415 11.20 18.10 -26.25
C PRO A 415 12.24 17.41 -25.36
N ASP A 416 12.40 17.86 -24.11
CA ASP A 416 13.28 17.27 -23.11
C ASP A 416 12.57 16.24 -22.20
N GLY A 417 11.29 15.95 -22.46
CA GLY A 417 10.46 15.01 -21.69
C GLY A 417 9.78 15.64 -20.48
N THR A 418 9.96 16.93 -20.22
CA THR A 418 9.30 17.61 -19.09
C THR A 418 7.83 17.90 -19.42
N ARG A 419 6.96 17.88 -18.41
CA ARG A 419 5.51 18.15 -18.57
C ARG A 419 5.03 19.35 -17.77
N LEU A 420 5.61 19.55 -16.59
CA LEU A 420 5.24 20.60 -15.65
C LEU A 420 6.50 21.30 -15.15
N ALA A 421 6.35 22.56 -14.75
CA ALA A 421 7.36 23.28 -14.00
C ALA A 421 6.73 24.14 -12.92
N VAL A 422 7.45 24.34 -11.83
CA VAL A 422 7.11 25.26 -10.75
C VAL A 422 8.22 26.29 -10.64
N GLN A 423 7.87 27.57 -10.50
CA GLN A 423 8.82 28.67 -10.44
C GLN A 423 8.41 29.68 -9.37
N ASP A 424 9.39 30.13 -8.60
CA ASP A 424 9.35 31.41 -7.88
C ASP A 424 10.66 32.18 -8.11
N GLY A 425 10.55 33.46 -8.44
CA GLY A 425 11.69 34.32 -8.73
C GLY A 425 12.65 33.74 -9.78
N ASP A 426 13.90 33.52 -9.38
CA ASP A 426 14.98 32.94 -10.21
C ASP A 426 15.08 31.41 -10.10
N LEU A 427 14.31 30.77 -9.22
CA LEU A 427 14.30 29.33 -9.06
C LEU A 427 13.19 28.71 -9.91
N LEU A 428 13.58 27.78 -10.76
CA LEU A 428 12.69 27.03 -11.64
C LEU A 428 13.00 25.55 -11.52
N TYR A 429 11.97 24.74 -11.26
CA TYR A 429 12.08 23.28 -11.24
C TYR A 429 11.13 22.65 -12.24
N THR A 430 11.63 21.72 -13.05
CA THR A 430 10.86 20.98 -14.06
C THR A 430 10.63 19.54 -13.62
N PHE A 431 9.49 18.98 -14.07
CA PHE A 431 8.98 17.68 -13.68
C PHE A 431 8.97 16.76 -14.90
N GLN A 432 9.63 15.62 -14.78
CA GLN A 432 9.71 14.58 -15.80
C GLN A 432 9.43 13.22 -15.17
N MET A 433 8.44 12.48 -15.68
CA MET A 433 8.29 11.07 -15.36
C MET A 433 9.24 10.24 -16.21
N PHE A 434 9.99 9.31 -15.59
CA PHE A 434 10.77 8.34 -16.36
C PHE A 434 9.93 7.10 -16.66
N LEU A 435 10.04 6.62 -17.90
CA LEU A 435 9.46 5.37 -18.34
C LEU A 435 10.35 4.23 -17.88
N THR A 436 9.80 3.33 -17.07
CA THR A 436 10.51 2.16 -16.52
C THR A 436 10.06 0.86 -17.17
N ASP A 437 8.88 0.85 -17.78
CA ASP A 437 8.38 -0.22 -18.61
C ASP A 437 9.04 -0.13 -20.00
N PRO A 438 9.80 -1.16 -20.42
CA PRO A 438 10.39 -1.20 -21.75
C PRO A 438 9.38 -1.23 -22.90
N LEU A 439 8.10 -1.52 -22.63
CA LEU A 439 7.00 -1.39 -23.59
C LEU A 439 6.36 0.01 -23.61
N GLY A 440 6.82 0.89 -22.71
CA GLY A 440 6.35 2.27 -22.54
C GLY A 440 4.95 2.37 -21.94
N LEU A 441 4.37 1.30 -21.40
CA LEU A 441 3.00 1.32 -20.83
C LEU A 441 2.93 2.00 -19.46
N ASP A 442 4.03 2.58 -18.98
CA ASP A 442 4.01 3.45 -17.81
C ASP A 442 3.01 4.58 -18.06
N GLU A 443 2.12 4.73 -17.10
CA GLU A 443 1.14 5.80 -17.07
C GLU A 443 1.20 6.39 -15.67
N ALA A 444 0.90 7.67 -15.55
CA ALA A 444 0.66 8.28 -14.26
C ALA A 444 -0.39 9.39 -14.40
N ARG A 445 -1.11 9.63 -13.31
CA ARG A 445 -1.85 10.87 -13.13
C ARG A 445 -0.96 11.88 -12.42
N LEU A 446 -1.12 13.14 -12.80
CA LEU A 446 -0.53 14.26 -12.08
C LEU A 446 -1.64 15.26 -11.78
N PHE A 447 -1.69 15.78 -10.57
CA PHE A 447 -2.60 16.85 -10.18
C PHE A 447 -1.77 18.03 -9.68
N ALA A 448 -2.23 19.24 -9.93
CA ALA A 448 -1.67 20.42 -9.32
C ALA A 448 -2.80 21.24 -8.69
N LEU A 449 -2.69 21.45 -7.39
CA LEU A 449 -3.70 22.07 -6.53
C LEU A 449 -3.11 23.29 -5.83
N GLN A 450 -3.99 24.21 -5.43
CA GLN A 450 -3.64 25.18 -4.41
C GLN A 450 -3.65 24.45 -3.07
N LYS A 451 -2.61 24.64 -2.26
CA LYS A 451 -2.53 24.02 -0.94
C LYS A 451 -3.69 24.43 -0.04
N LYS A 452 -4.23 23.46 0.68
CA LYS A 452 -5.30 23.68 1.66
C LYS A 452 -4.86 23.33 3.08
N ASP A 453 -5.40 24.06 4.05
CA ASP A 453 -5.03 23.96 5.48
C ASP A 453 -5.16 22.55 6.09
N GLU A 454 -6.00 21.68 5.53
CA GLU A 454 -6.25 20.32 6.03
C GLU A 454 -5.73 19.23 5.08
N GLU A 455 -5.24 19.61 3.90
CA GLU A 455 -4.77 18.69 2.87
C GLU A 455 -3.45 18.04 3.29
N GLY A 456 -3.52 16.80 3.75
CA GLY A 456 -2.33 16.01 4.07
C GLY A 456 -1.54 16.46 5.30
N VAL A 457 -2.12 17.30 6.18
CA VAL A 457 -1.45 17.81 7.39
C VAL A 457 -1.22 16.72 8.46
N GLY A 458 -2.09 15.72 8.53
CA GLY A 458 -1.90 14.50 9.31
C GLY A 458 -2.06 13.25 8.44
N PRO A 459 -2.13 12.05 9.07
CA PRO A 459 -2.60 10.84 8.42
C PRO A 459 -3.83 11.08 7.55
N VAL A 460 -3.74 10.70 6.28
CA VAL A 460 -4.84 10.83 5.33
C VAL A 460 -5.60 9.51 5.30
N THR A 461 -6.86 9.56 5.70
CA THR A 461 -7.74 8.39 5.57
C THR A 461 -7.92 8.04 4.10
N THR A 462 -7.82 6.75 3.77
CA THR A 462 -7.89 6.31 2.36
C THR A 462 -9.25 6.63 1.72
N GLY A 463 -9.27 7.04 0.46
CA GLY A 463 -10.49 7.42 -0.27
C GLY A 463 -11.31 6.24 -0.80
N PRO A 464 -12.40 6.47 -1.58
CA PRO A 464 -13.10 5.45 -2.36
C PRO A 464 -12.18 4.83 -3.43
N GLY A 465 -12.24 3.51 -3.59
CA GLY A 465 -11.37 2.82 -4.55
C GLY A 465 -11.66 3.20 -6.01
N ASP A 466 -10.62 3.25 -6.84
CA ASP A 466 -10.70 3.61 -8.27
C ASP A 466 -11.24 5.03 -8.56
N THR A 467 -11.24 5.90 -7.55
CA THR A 467 -11.70 7.29 -7.69
C THR A 467 -10.60 8.33 -7.59
N PHE A 468 -9.36 7.96 -7.24
CA PHE A 468 -8.23 8.90 -7.09
C PHE A 468 -8.55 10.05 -6.13
N GLN A 469 -9.03 9.71 -4.95
CA GLN A 469 -9.66 10.63 -4.00
C GLN A 469 -9.01 10.44 -2.61
N PRO A 470 -7.67 10.46 -2.52
CA PRO A 470 -6.86 11.65 -2.81
C PRO A 470 -6.27 11.74 -4.24
N PRO A 471 -6.10 12.94 -4.82
CA PRO A 471 -6.41 14.26 -4.25
C PRO A 471 -7.74 14.86 -4.73
N ARG A 472 -8.55 14.16 -5.54
CA ARG A 472 -9.70 14.79 -6.23
C ARG A 472 -10.74 15.44 -5.32
N GLN A 473 -10.82 15.08 -4.04
CA GLN A 473 -11.69 15.74 -3.07
C GLN A 473 -11.30 17.19 -2.81
N TRP A 474 -10.05 17.55 -3.06
CA TRP A 474 -9.53 18.91 -2.94
C TRP A 474 -9.43 19.60 -4.29
N LEU A 475 -9.82 18.98 -5.41
CA LEU A 475 -9.80 19.63 -6.71
C LEU A 475 -11.13 20.40 -6.90
N ASP A 476 -11.14 21.70 -6.63
CA ASP A 476 -12.34 22.55 -6.64
C ASP A 476 -12.22 23.80 -7.52
N GLY A 477 -11.12 23.93 -8.26
CA GLY A 477 -10.94 24.97 -9.29
C GLY A 477 -10.42 26.29 -8.74
N ASP A 478 -9.76 26.23 -7.58
CA ASP A 478 -9.02 27.34 -6.99
C ASP A 478 -7.91 27.87 -7.93
N PRO A 479 -7.52 29.15 -7.79
CA PRO A 479 -6.47 29.74 -8.61
C PRO A 479 -5.10 29.14 -8.27
N LEU A 480 -4.25 28.89 -9.27
CA LEU A 480 -2.86 28.45 -9.09
C LEU A 480 -1.80 29.57 -9.13
N PRO A 481 -1.95 30.64 -9.93
CA PRO A 481 -0.88 31.63 -10.05
C PRO A 481 -0.52 32.34 -8.73
N ASN A 482 0.78 32.36 -8.41
CA ASN A 482 1.36 32.98 -7.21
C ASN A 482 0.71 32.48 -5.91
N GLN A 483 0.45 31.17 -5.82
CA GLN A 483 -0.10 30.51 -4.63
C GLN A 483 0.91 29.53 -4.04
N ASP A 484 0.59 28.98 -2.86
CA ASP A 484 1.23 27.77 -2.34
C ASP A 484 0.68 26.57 -3.11
N VAL A 485 1.53 25.73 -3.70
CA VAL A 485 1.10 24.68 -4.65
C VAL A 485 1.50 23.28 -4.22
N VAL A 486 0.54 22.36 -4.30
CA VAL A 486 0.76 20.94 -4.05
C VAL A 486 0.63 20.17 -5.36
N VAL A 487 1.66 19.39 -5.68
CA VAL A 487 1.66 18.46 -6.80
C VAL A 487 1.40 17.06 -6.27
N TRP A 488 0.41 16.37 -6.85
CA TRP A 488 0.18 14.97 -6.59
C TRP A 488 0.60 14.12 -7.78
N PHE A 489 1.40 13.09 -7.52
CA PHE A 489 1.89 12.17 -8.55
C PHE A 489 1.44 10.74 -8.23
N VAL A 490 0.72 10.13 -9.17
CA VAL A 490 0.12 8.80 -9.00
C VAL A 490 0.54 7.90 -10.18
N PRO A 491 1.70 7.22 -10.09
CA PRO A 491 2.11 6.25 -11.11
C PRO A 491 1.20 5.01 -11.08
N LEU A 492 0.91 4.45 -12.25
CA LEU A 492 0.12 3.23 -12.41
C LEU A 492 1.06 2.05 -12.68
N LEU A 493 1.52 1.40 -11.60
CA LEU A 493 2.49 0.31 -11.67
C LEU A 493 1.78 -1.01 -11.96
N LYS A 494 1.79 -1.39 -13.24
CA LYS A 494 1.14 -2.61 -13.73
C LYS A 494 2.07 -3.81 -13.56
N THR A 495 1.67 -4.80 -12.79
CA THR A 495 2.45 -6.04 -12.68
C THR A 495 2.28 -6.90 -13.93
N ARG A 496 3.39 -7.48 -14.39
CA ARG A 496 3.40 -8.48 -15.46
C ARG A 496 4.07 -9.77 -14.98
N LYS A 497 3.49 -10.90 -15.39
CA LYS A 497 4.15 -12.21 -15.35
C LYS A 497 5.22 -12.27 -16.44
N THR A 498 6.48 -12.05 -16.09
CA THR A 498 7.63 -12.41 -16.93
C THR A 498 8.41 -13.57 -16.29
N ASP A 499 9.11 -14.36 -17.11
CA ASP A 499 10.08 -15.38 -16.67
C ASP A 499 11.48 -14.81 -16.98
N PRO A 500 12.42 -14.64 -16.01
CA PRO A 500 12.47 -15.36 -14.75
C PRO A 500 11.53 -14.89 -13.66
N LEU A 501 10.95 -13.67 -13.68
CA LEU A 501 10.07 -13.26 -12.58
C LEU A 501 9.24 -11.99 -12.81
N TRP A 502 8.23 -11.92 -11.94
CA TRP A 502 7.57 -10.78 -11.30
C TRP A 502 8.60 -9.87 -10.65
N CYS A 503 8.76 -8.59 -10.98
CA CYS A 503 9.42 -7.54 -10.14
C CYS A 503 10.57 -7.96 -9.18
N SER A 504 11.31 -9.01 -9.52
CA SER A 504 12.15 -9.90 -8.70
C SER A 504 12.81 -10.85 -9.72
N PRO A 505 13.92 -11.57 -9.41
CA PRO A 505 14.89 -11.09 -8.43
C PRO A 505 15.26 -9.64 -8.81
N ASP A 506 15.80 -8.85 -7.88
CA ASP A 506 16.20 -7.45 -8.14
C ASP A 506 16.64 -7.31 -9.61
N PRO A 507 15.89 -6.54 -10.42
CA PRO A 507 16.19 -6.49 -11.83
C PRO A 507 17.63 -5.99 -12.02
N GLU A 508 18.27 -6.38 -13.12
CA GLU A 508 19.61 -5.90 -13.41
C GLU A 508 19.65 -4.35 -13.28
N PRO A 509 20.75 -3.77 -12.76
CA PRO A 509 20.83 -2.34 -12.54
C PRO A 509 20.42 -1.54 -13.79
N GLY A 510 19.32 -0.76 -13.68
CA GLY A 510 18.94 0.22 -14.69
C GLY A 510 17.55 0.09 -15.32
N ILE A 511 16.79 -0.99 -15.11
CA ILE A 511 15.38 -1.09 -15.56
C ILE A 511 14.55 -1.86 -14.53
N ASN A 512 13.63 -1.18 -13.84
CA ASN A 512 12.66 -1.82 -12.94
C ASN A 512 11.24 -1.46 -13.38
N GLN A 513 10.60 -2.33 -14.15
CA GLN A 513 9.22 -2.19 -14.65
C GLN A 513 8.13 -2.07 -13.55
N CYS A 514 8.53 -2.12 -12.28
CA CYS A 514 7.65 -2.07 -11.12
C CYS A 514 7.94 -0.84 -10.24
N GLU A 515 8.59 0.15 -10.82
CA GLU A 515 9.05 1.35 -10.15
C GLU A 515 8.43 2.59 -10.80
N GLY A 516 7.81 3.45 -10.01
CA GLY A 516 7.42 4.78 -10.45
C GLY A 516 8.53 5.77 -10.13
N ILE A 517 8.98 6.55 -11.12
CA ILE A 517 10.02 7.57 -10.92
C ILE A 517 9.53 8.91 -11.48
N LEU A 518 9.49 9.92 -10.62
CA LEU A 518 9.33 11.32 -11.02
C LEU A 518 10.64 12.04 -10.74
N ARG A 519 11.25 12.66 -11.74
CA ARG A 519 12.42 13.53 -11.57
C ARG A 519 11.97 14.98 -11.50
N ILE A 520 12.41 15.67 -10.46
CA ILE A 520 12.19 17.10 -10.25
C ILE A 520 13.57 17.75 -10.25
N ALA A 521 13.85 18.61 -11.23
CA ALA A 521 15.20 19.10 -11.49
C ALA A 521 15.24 20.62 -11.70
N PRO A 522 16.28 21.30 -11.21
CA PRO A 522 16.43 22.73 -11.45
C PRO A 522 16.70 23.00 -12.93
N ALA A 523 16.11 24.07 -13.45
CA ALA A 523 16.34 24.55 -14.80
C ALA A 523 16.64 26.05 -14.80
N GLN A 524 17.41 26.51 -15.79
CA GLN A 524 17.67 27.95 -15.96
C GLN A 524 16.53 28.66 -16.69
N GLU A 525 15.91 27.96 -17.64
CA GLU A 525 14.79 28.43 -18.44
C GLU A 525 13.95 27.24 -18.91
N LEU A 526 12.68 27.49 -19.21
CA LEU A 526 11.80 26.49 -19.81
C LEU A 526 12.24 26.17 -21.24
N ARG A 527 12.32 24.88 -21.59
CA ARG A 527 12.72 24.46 -22.94
C ARG A 527 11.65 24.84 -23.97
N VAL A 528 12.01 25.70 -24.92
CA VAL A 528 11.17 26.05 -26.07
C VAL A 528 11.63 25.25 -27.30
N PRO A 529 10.70 24.70 -28.12
CA PRO A 529 11.06 24.01 -29.35
C PRO A 529 11.62 24.97 -30.39
N THR A 530 12.60 24.51 -31.14
CA THR A 530 13.10 25.17 -32.34
C THR A 530 12.08 25.13 -33.47
N LEU A 531 12.20 26.04 -34.44
CA LEU A 531 11.34 26.04 -35.64
C LEU A 531 11.37 24.70 -36.38
N ALA A 532 12.52 24.03 -36.43
CA ALA A 532 12.66 22.72 -37.06
C ALA A 532 11.91 21.62 -36.29
N GLU A 533 11.95 21.65 -34.95
CA GLU A 533 11.18 20.71 -34.10
C GLU A 533 9.67 20.96 -34.25
N LEU A 534 9.23 22.21 -34.31
CA LEU A 534 7.83 22.57 -34.60
C LEU A 534 7.38 22.13 -36.00
N GLU A 535 8.26 22.23 -37.00
CA GLU A 535 7.97 21.77 -38.36
C GLU A 535 7.84 20.23 -38.44
N ILE A 536 8.68 19.49 -37.70
CA ILE A 536 8.57 18.03 -37.58
C ILE A 536 7.27 17.64 -36.85
N ALA A 537 6.93 18.32 -35.76
CA ALA A 537 5.70 18.08 -35.02
C ALA A 537 4.46 18.32 -35.92
N ARG A 538 4.44 19.42 -36.69
CA ARG A 538 3.36 19.75 -37.64
C ARG A 538 3.32 18.86 -38.89
N ALA A 539 4.43 18.23 -39.26
CA ALA A 539 4.52 17.32 -40.40
C ALA A 539 4.06 15.89 -40.08
N THR A 540 3.90 15.58 -38.79
CA THR A 540 3.25 14.35 -38.32
C THR A 540 1.73 14.57 -38.42
N PRO A 541 0.93 13.67 -39.04
CA PRO A 541 -0.49 13.93 -39.24
C PRO A 541 -1.21 14.06 -37.88
N GLU A 542 -1.70 15.26 -37.58
CA GLU A 542 -2.59 15.53 -36.45
C GLU A 542 -3.88 14.71 -36.58
N ALA A 543 -4.20 13.96 -35.52
CA ALA A 543 -5.59 13.67 -35.19
C ALA A 543 -6.32 15.01 -34.97
N THR A 544 -7.54 15.10 -35.50
CA THR A 544 -8.26 16.35 -35.77
C THR A 544 -8.50 17.23 -34.53
N ALA A 545 -8.28 18.54 -34.69
CA ALA A 545 -8.44 19.58 -33.68
C ALA A 545 -9.78 19.58 -32.91
N THR A 546 -9.70 19.85 -31.60
CA THR A 546 -10.84 20.01 -30.68
C THR A 546 -11.24 21.49 -30.54
N PRO A 547 -12.55 21.85 -30.47
CA PRO A 547 -13.00 23.23 -30.30
C PRO A 547 -12.95 23.73 -28.84
N ALA A 548 -13.01 25.05 -28.69
CA ALA A 548 -12.86 25.82 -27.45
C ALA A 548 -13.79 25.44 -26.28
N ILE A 549 -13.26 25.68 -25.08
CA ILE A 549 -13.70 25.24 -23.74
C ILE A 549 -15.09 25.78 -23.35
N THR A 550 -15.98 24.85 -23.00
CA THR A 550 -17.12 25.00 -22.06
C THR A 550 -16.96 23.86 -21.05
N PRO A 551 -17.21 24.03 -19.73
CA PRO A 551 -16.89 23.00 -18.73
C PRO A 551 -17.54 21.67 -19.11
N THR A 552 -16.70 20.70 -19.45
CA THR A 552 -17.07 19.39 -19.99
C THR A 552 -16.56 18.31 -19.03
N PRO A 553 -17.29 17.20 -18.82
CA PRO A 553 -16.91 16.13 -17.90
C PRO A 553 -15.55 15.52 -18.22
N ALA A 554 -14.96 14.83 -17.23
CA ALA A 554 -13.67 14.16 -17.26
C ALA A 554 -13.30 13.57 -18.64
N PRO A 555 -12.07 13.80 -19.15
CA PRO A 555 -11.65 13.25 -20.44
C PRO A 555 -11.56 11.73 -20.37
N THR A 556 -12.22 11.07 -21.33
CA THR A 556 -12.00 9.65 -21.63
C THR A 556 -10.63 9.52 -22.30
N PRO A 557 -9.72 8.64 -21.81
CA PRO A 557 -8.39 8.48 -22.38
C PRO A 557 -8.46 8.01 -23.84
N THR A 558 -7.63 8.60 -24.71
CA THR A 558 -7.41 8.08 -26.06
C THR A 558 -6.54 6.82 -25.96
N PRO A 559 -7.04 5.65 -26.37
CA PRO A 559 -6.35 4.39 -26.13
C PRO A 559 -5.14 4.19 -27.06
N ARG A 560 -4.02 3.69 -26.52
CA ARG A 560 -2.78 3.46 -27.29
C ARG A 560 -2.89 2.23 -28.20
N PRO A 561 -2.45 2.30 -29.48
CA PRO A 561 -2.45 1.16 -30.39
C PRO A 561 -1.65 -0.05 -29.87
N VAL A 562 -2.18 -1.26 -30.07
CA VAL A 562 -1.49 -2.52 -29.73
C VAL A 562 -0.52 -2.92 -30.85
N THR A 563 0.73 -3.20 -30.48
CA THR A 563 1.75 -3.74 -31.38
C THR A 563 1.66 -5.27 -31.46
N GLY A 564 1.84 -5.86 -32.65
CA GLY A 564 1.90 -7.31 -32.86
C GLY A 564 1.61 -7.67 -34.32
N GLU A 565 2.27 -8.70 -34.83
CA GLU A 565 2.13 -9.13 -36.25
C GLU A 565 1.20 -10.34 -36.43
N ASP A 566 1.06 -11.18 -35.39
CA ASP A 566 0.20 -12.35 -35.42
C ASP A 566 -0.82 -12.38 -34.27
N ALA A 567 -1.82 -13.26 -34.37
CA ALA A 567 -2.90 -13.35 -33.39
C ALA A 567 -2.42 -13.69 -31.97
N ALA A 568 -1.35 -14.48 -31.83
CA ALA A 568 -0.82 -14.85 -30.52
C ALA A 568 -0.15 -13.67 -29.83
N GLU A 569 0.67 -12.91 -30.55
CA GLU A 569 1.26 -11.66 -30.08
C GLU A 569 0.18 -10.64 -29.73
N LEU A 570 -0.83 -10.48 -30.60
CA LEU A 570 -1.95 -9.57 -30.35
C LEU A 570 -2.74 -9.96 -29.10
N ILE A 571 -3.03 -11.24 -28.89
CA ILE A 571 -3.73 -11.76 -27.69
C ILE A 571 -2.92 -11.49 -26.42
N LEU A 572 -1.60 -11.70 -26.47
CA LEU A 572 -0.70 -11.48 -25.33
C LEU A 572 -0.51 -9.99 -25.03
N ASN A 573 -0.26 -9.18 -26.04
CA ASN A 573 -0.02 -7.74 -25.90
C ASN A 573 -1.31 -6.95 -25.59
N SER A 574 -2.48 -7.49 -25.95
CA SER A 574 -3.80 -6.97 -25.56
C SER A 574 -4.21 -7.39 -24.14
N GLY A 575 -3.46 -8.31 -23.50
CA GLY A 575 -3.73 -8.80 -22.14
C GLY A 575 -4.85 -9.84 -22.04
N CYS A 576 -5.38 -10.37 -23.14
CA CYS A 576 -6.54 -11.26 -23.14
C CYS A 576 -6.30 -12.56 -22.35
N GLY A 577 -5.10 -13.16 -22.50
CA GLY A 577 -4.71 -14.40 -21.80
C GLY A 577 -4.57 -14.25 -20.27
N ALA A 578 -4.62 -13.02 -19.78
CA ALA A 578 -4.50 -12.71 -18.37
C ALA A 578 -5.84 -12.86 -17.61
N CYS A 579 -6.96 -12.70 -18.33
CA CYS A 579 -8.32 -12.82 -17.81
C CYS A 579 -9.08 -14.06 -18.30
N HIS A 580 -8.65 -14.68 -19.41
CA HIS A 580 -9.31 -15.82 -20.03
C HIS A 580 -8.38 -17.04 -20.11
N THR A 581 -8.95 -18.25 -20.11
CA THR A 581 -8.24 -19.42 -20.65
C THR A 581 -8.35 -19.39 -22.17
N ILE A 582 -7.21 -19.44 -22.86
CA ILE A 582 -7.11 -19.37 -24.32
C ILE A 582 -6.03 -20.34 -24.79
N GLY A 583 -6.37 -21.62 -24.93
CA GLY A 583 -5.40 -22.65 -25.31
C GLY A 583 -4.13 -22.60 -24.44
N ALA A 584 -2.96 -22.51 -25.06
CA ALA A 584 -1.68 -22.30 -24.36
C ALA A 584 -1.33 -20.82 -24.09
N LEU A 585 -2.09 -19.87 -24.66
CA LEU A 585 -1.85 -18.43 -24.53
C LEU A 585 -2.53 -17.81 -23.31
N GLY A 586 -3.52 -18.48 -22.73
CA GLY A 586 -4.24 -18.01 -21.54
C GLY A 586 -4.31 -19.09 -20.46
N GLU A 587 -3.83 -18.75 -19.26
CA GLU A 587 -3.81 -19.65 -18.10
C GLU A 587 -4.93 -19.37 -17.09
N ALA A 588 -5.91 -18.52 -17.44
CA ALA A 588 -6.66 -17.78 -16.44
C ALA A 588 -8.17 -17.68 -16.69
N HIS A 589 -8.90 -18.80 -16.76
CA HIS A 589 -10.34 -18.86 -16.42
C HIS A 589 -10.56 -18.48 -14.94
N LYS A 590 -10.31 -17.22 -14.63
CA LYS A 590 -10.18 -16.62 -13.27
C LYS A 590 -11.05 -15.37 -13.16
N VAL A 591 -11.05 -14.56 -14.22
CA VAL A 591 -11.93 -13.38 -14.37
C VAL A 591 -13.02 -13.63 -15.35
N GLY A 592 -12.60 -13.99 -16.56
CA GLY A 592 -13.39 -14.13 -17.76
C GLY A 592 -13.78 -15.59 -17.99
N PRO A 593 -14.72 -15.81 -18.93
CA PRO A 593 -15.12 -17.15 -19.31
C PRO A 593 -13.94 -17.92 -19.91
N ASP A 594 -13.99 -19.24 -19.77
CA ASP A 594 -13.07 -20.15 -20.45
C ASP A 594 -13.38 -20.12 -21.95
N LEU A 595 -12.39 -19.71 -22.75
CA LEU A 595 -12.55 -19.59 -24.19
C LEU A 595 -12.11 -20.85 -24.95
N THR A 596 -11.71 -21.92 -24.26
CA THR A 596 -11.26 -23.19 -24.88
C THR A 596 -12.28 -23.75 -25.88
N HIS A 597 -13.56 -23.61 -25.57
CA HIS A 597 -14.68 -24.07 -26.40
C HIS A 597 -15.51 -22.92 -26.99
N ILE A 598 -14.95 -21.71 -27.08
CA ILE A 598 -15.72 -20.52 -27.50
C ILE A 598 -16.28 -20.69 -28.92
N ALA A 599 -15.55 -21.35 -29.81
CA ALA A 599 -15.98 -21.66 -31.17
C ALA A 599 -17.29 -22.46 -31.22
N ASP A 600 -17.54 -23.31 -30.22
CA ASP A 600 -18.68 -24.22 -30.19
C ASP A 600 -19.90 -23.58 -29.51
N VAL A 601 -19.69 -22.62 -28.59
CA VAL A 601 -20.77 -22.02 -27.78
C VAL A 601 -21.15 -20.60 -28.19
N ALA A 602 -20.28 -19.87 -28.89
CA ALA A 602 -20.47 -18.45 -29.21
C ALA A 602 -21.73 -18.18 -30.04
N GLY A 603 -22.04 -19.03 -31.01
CA GLY A 603 -23.21 -18.87 -31.88
C GLY A 603 -24.56 -19.03 -31.16
N ASP A 604 -24.57 -19.63 -29.98
CA ASP A 604 -25.79 -19.85 -29.18
C ASP A 604 -26.00 -18.76 -28.13
N ARG A 605 -25.05 -17.83 -27.95
CA ARG A 605 -25.10 -16.78 -26.91
C ARG A 605 -26.16 -15.73 -27.18
N VAL A 606 -26.36 -15.36 -28.45
CA VAL A 606 -27.33 -14.34 -28.86
C VAL A 606 -28.08 -14.81 -30.10
N PRO A 607 -29.42 -14.92 -30.05
CA PRO A 607 -30.22 -15.32 -31.20
C PRO A 607 -29.98 -14.42 -32.41
N GLY A 608 -29.55 -15.02 -33.53
CA GLY A 608 -29.37 -14.32 -34.81
C GLY A 608 -27.96 -13.79 -35.07
N LEU A 609 -27.01 -13.93 -34.14
CA LEU A 609 -25.59 -13.67 -34.35
C LEU A 609 -24.83 -14.97 -34.62
N SER A 610 -23.89 -14.95 -35.56
CA SER A 610 -22.93 -16.04 -35.73
C SER A 610 -21.87 -16.02 -34.63
N ALA A 611 -21.14 -17.13 -34.47
CA ALA A 611 -20.04 -17.22 -33.51
C ALA A 611 -18.98 -16.12 -33.71
N ALA A 612 -18.62 -15.83 -34.96
CA ALA A 612 -17.65 -14.78 -35.29
C ALA A 612 -18.16 -13.38 -34.93
N GLU A 613 -19.43 -13.09 -35.23
CA GLU A 613 -20.04 -11.80 -34.91
C GLU A 613 -20.18 -11.62 -33.39
N TYR A 614 -20.55 -12.67 -32.65
CA TYR A 614 -20.61 -12.61 -31.19
C TYR A 614 -19.23 -12.36 -30.56
N ILE A 615 -18.18 -13.06 -31.01
CA ILE A 615 -16.82 -12.86 -30.47
C ILE A 615 -16.33 -11.45 -30.80
N ARG A 616 -16.53 -10.98 -32.04
CA ARG A 616 -16.18 -9.61 -32.44
C ARG A 616 -16.92 -8.56 -31.59
N GLN A 617 -18.22 -8.74 -31.37
CA GLN A 617 -19.00 -7.86 -30.50
C GLN A 617 -18.47 -7.91 -29.06
N SER A 618 -18.12 -9.09 -28.55
CA SER A 618 -17.59 -9.23 -27.19
C SER A 618 -16.23 -8.53 -27.02
N ILE A 619 -15.45 -8.38 -28.08
CA ILE A 619 -14.17 -7.63 -28.05
C ILE A 619 -14.42 -6.12 -28.17
N MET A 620 -15.26 -5.70 -29.12
CA MET A 620 -15.48 -4.28 -29.42
C MET A 620 -16.45 -3.60 -28.44
N GLU A 621 -17.39 -4.37 -27.91
CA GLU A 621 -18.47 -3.92 -27.02
C GLU A 621 -18.63 -4.92 -25.85
N PRO A 622 -17.64 -5.07 -24.94
CA PRO A 622 -17.62 -6.18 -23.98
C PRO A 622 -18.81 -6.26 -23.01
N ASN A 623 -19.50 -5.15 -22.79
CA ASN A 623 -20.70 -5.10 -21.95
C ASN A 623 -22.02 -5.30 -22.71
N ALA A 624 -22.00 -5.45 -24.04
CA ALA A 624 -23.22 -5.66 -24.82
C ALA A 624 -23.94 -6.94 -24.41
N VAL A 625 -23.17 -8.00 -24.11
CA VAL A 625 -23.67 -9.27 -23.61
C VAL A 625 -22.70 -9.81 -22.57
N ILE A 626 -23.13 -9.80 -21.32
CA ILE A 626 -22.34 -10.38 -20.22
C ILE A 626 -22.33 -11.90 -20.37
N ALA A 627 -21.14 -12.47 -20.56
CA ALA A 627 -20.99 -13.90 -20.67
C ALA A 627 -21.36 -14.58 -19.34
N PRO A 628 -22.10 -15.70 -19.37
CA PRO A 628 -22.31 -16.50 -18.18
C PRO A 628 -21.12 -17.46 -17.99
N GLN A 629 -20.97 -18.00 -16.79
CA GLN A 629 -19.92 -18.98 -16.44
C GLN A 629 -18.51 -18.39 -16.45
N CYS A 630 -18.35 -17.23 -15.84
CA CYS A 630 -17.10 -16.85 -15.20
C CYS A 630 -16.90 -17.64 -13.88
N PRO A 631 -15.70 -17.62 -13.28
CA PRO A 631 -15.36 -18.52 -12.16
C PRO A 631 -16.20 -18.34 -10.90
N ASN A 632 -16.74 -17.14 -10.68
CA ASN A 632 -17.61 -16.80 -9.55
C ASN A 632 -19.08 -16.62 -9.97
N GLY A 633 -19.50 -17.14 -11.13
CA GLY A 633 -20.87 -17.01 -11.65
C GLY A 633 -20.92 -16.31 -12.99
N ASP A 634 -21.89 -15.42 -13.22
CA ASP A 634 -21.88 -14.59 -14.41
C ASP A 634 -20.70 -13.61 -14.37
N CYS A 635 -20.19 -13.23 -15.54
CA CYS A 635 -19.10 -12.27 -15.62
C CYS A 635 -19.57 -10.90 -15.13
N LEU A 636 -18.62 -10.07 -14.69
CA LEU A 636 -18.96 -8.75 -14.17
C LEU A 636 -18.82 -7.70 -15.27
N ALA A 637 -19.81 -6.82 -15.34
CA ALA A 637 -19.78 -5.68 -16.26
C ALA A 637 -18.60 -4.77 -15.93
N ASN A 638 -18.06 -4.12 -16.96
CA ASN A 638 -16.95 -3.16 -16.86
C ASN A 638 -15.60 -3.76 -16.46
N VAL A 639 -15.45 -5.09 -16.48
CA VAL A 639 -14.17 -5.75 -16.19
C VAL A 639 -13.29 -5.91 -17.42
N MET A 640 -13.88 -6.25 -18.57
CA MET A 640 -13.14 -6.31 -19.83
C MET A 640 -12.90 -4.90 -20.38
N PRO A 641 -11.66 -4.55 -20.80
CA PRO A 641 -11.36 -3.23 -21.35
C PRO A 641 -12.27 -2.88 -22.54
N LYS A 642 -12.85 -1.68 -22.52
CA LYS A 642 -13.82 -1.22 -23.54
C LYS A 642 -13.18 -0.48 -24.70
N ASP A 643 -11.87 -0.33 -24.64
CA ASP A 643 -11.05 0.47 -25.53
C ASP A 643 -10.46 -0.35 -26.68
N TYR A 644 -10.72 -1.65 -26.77
CA TYR A 644 -10.15 -2.51 -27.81
C TYR A 644 -10.50 -2.07 -29.23
N ALA A 645 -11.69 -1.49 -29.47
CA ALA A 645 -12.05 -0.93 -30.78
C ALA A 645 -11.20 0.28 -31.18
N GLU A 646 -10.56 0.94 -30.22
CA GLU A 646 -9.70 2.11 -30.40
C GLU A 646 -8.22 1.72 -30.41
N ARG A 647 -7.84 0.62 -29.75
CA ARG A 647 -6.46 0.12 -29.63
C ARG A 647 -6.06 -0.90 -30.69
N LEU A 648 -7.02 -1.65 -31.23
CA LEU A 648 -6.77 -2.70 -32.23
C LEU A 648 -7.35 -2.28 -33.57
N THR A 649 -6.60 -2.48 -34.66
CA THR A 649 -7.14 -2.25 -36.00
C THR A 649 -8.20 -3.32 -36.33
N PRO A 650 -9.12 -3.05 -37.28
CA PRO A 650 -10.11 -4.04 -37.71
C PRO A 650 -9.48 -5.38 -38.12
N GLU A 651 -8.31 -5.34 -38.75
CA GLU A 651 -7.55 -6.53 -39.19
C GLU A 651 -6.96 -7.30 -38.00
N GLN A 652 -6.46 -6.59 -36.99
CA GLN A 652 -5.97 -7.22 -35.75
C GLN A 652 -7.12 -7.90 -34.99
N ILE A 653 -8.29 -7.26 -34.92
CA ILE A 653 -9.49 -7.87 -34.32
C ILE A 653 -9.91 -9.12 -35.11
N ASP A 654 -9.88 -9.09 -36.44
CA ASP A 654 -10.17 -10.27 -37.27
C ASP A 654 -9.17 -11.40 -37.03
N ALA A 655 -7.88 -11.09 -36.86
CA ALA A 655 -6.86 -12.08 -36.53
C ALA A 655 -7.18 -12.78 -35.20
N ILE A 656 -7.54 -12.02 -34.16
CA ILE A 656 -7.93 -12.56 -32.85
C ILE A 656 -9.21 -13.41 -32.96
N VAL A 657 -10.24 -12.93 -33.65
CA VAL A 657 -11.51 -13.66 -33.84
C VAL A 657 -11.27 -14.99 -34.54
N ASN A 658 -10.46 -15.00 -35.61
CA ASN A 658 -10.12 -16.22 -36.34
C ASN A 658 -9.35 -17.21 -35.46
N TYR A 659 -8.40 -16.73 -34.67
CA TYR A 659 -7.66 -17.57 -33.73
C TYR A 659 -8.61 -18.26 -32.73
N LEU A 660 -9.52 -17.49 -32.12
CA LEU A 660 -10.51 -18.01 -31.15
C LEU A 660 -11.47 -19.05 -31.75
N LEU A 661 -11.82 -18.91 -33.03
CA LEU A 661 -12.72 -19.84 -33.71
C LEU A 661 -12.06 -21.15 -34.14
N PHE A 662 -10.78 -21.10 -34.53
CA PHE A 662 -10.15 -22.22 -35.26
C PHE A 662 -8.94 -22.83 -34.58
N GLU A 663 -8.21 -22.09 -33.73
CA GLU A 663 -6.89 -22.50 -33.23
C GLU A 663 -6.86 -22.81 -31.72
N VAL A 664 -7.88 -22.41 -30.95
CA VAL A 664 -7.93 -22.60 -29.50
C VAL A 664 -8.30 -24.05 -29.07
N LYS A 665 -8.70 -24.92 -30.02
CA LYS A 665 -9.32 -26.24 -29.74
C LYS A 665 -8.40 -27.28 -29.09
N ASP A 666 -7.08 -27.09 -29.09
CA ASP A 666 -6.11 -28.05 -28.58
C ASP A 666 -5.36 -27.50 -27.35
N ALA A 667 -5.99 -27.54 -26.18
CA ALA A 667 -5.23 -27.54 -24.93
C ALA A 667 -4.52 -28.90 -24.78
N PRO A 668 -3.20 -28.94 -24.49
CA PRO A 668 -2.53 -30.21 -24.19
C PRO A 668 -3.19 -30.92 -23.01
N GLN A 669 -3.41 -32.23 -23.17
CA GLN A 669 -3.75 -33.12 -22.07
C GLN A 669 -2.74 -32.94 -20.92
N VAL A 670 -3.25 -32.79 -19.69
CA VAL A 670 -2.46 -32.87 -18.47
C VAL A 670 -1.70 -34.21 -18.48
N ILE A 671 -0.39 -34.16 -18.73
CA ILE A 671 0.48 -35.32 -18.53
C ILE A 671 0.60 -35.49 -17.01
N GLY A 672 -0.25 -36.37 -16.47
CA GLY A 672 -0.28 -36.68 -15.04
C GLY A 672 -1.50 -37.44 -14.53
N SER A 673 -2.31 -38.08 -15.38
CA SER A 673 -3.49 -38.86 -14.94
C SER A 673 -3.18 -40.25 -14.36
N ASP A 674 -1.91 -40.67 -14.31
CA ASP A 674 -1.49 -41.87 -13.59
C ASP A 674 -0.87 -41.51 -12.22
N ALA A 675 -1.63 -40.79 -11.39
CA ALA A 675 -1.38 -40.80 -9.96
C ALA A 675 -1.80 -42.17 -9.41
N VAL A 676 -0.85 -43.09 -9.33
CA VAL A 676 -0.95 -44.24 -8.41
C VAL A 676 -1.37 -43.68 -7.06
N ALA A 677 -2.51 -44.18 -6.54
CA ALA A 677 -3.03 -43.78 -5.24
C ALA A 677 -1.89 -43.77 -4.21
N SER A 678 -1.58 -42.58 -3.69
CA SER A 678 -0.64 -42.45 -2.60
C SER A 678 -1.14 -43.29 -1.42
N PRO A 679 -0.30 -44.10 -0.78
CA PRO A 679 -0.71 -44.89 0.36
C PRO A 679 -1.27 -43.95 1.44
N LYS A 680 -2.43 -44.32 2.00
CA LYS A 680 -3.00 -43.65 3.18
C LYS A 680 -1.88 -43.37 4.17
N ALA A 681 -1.71 -42.10 4.53
CA ALA A 681 -0.75 -41.71 5.54
C ALA A 681 -0.96 -42.57 6.79
N VAL A 682 0.08 -43.32 7.16
CA VAL A 682 0.16 -43.96 8.46
C VAL A 682 0.10 -42.83 9.49
N PRO A 683 -0.80 -42.87 10.49
CA PRO A 683 -0.82 -41.85 11.52
C PRO A 683 0.54 -41.80 12.18
N ALA A 684 1.21 -40.66 12.06
CA ALA A 684 2.48 -40.43 12.74
C ALA A 684 2.25 -40.64 14.24
N ALA A 685 3.01 -41.57 14.82
CA ALA A 685 3.02 -41.78 16.25
C ALA A 685 3.26 -40.43 16.94
N LYS A 686 2.41 -40.11 17.92
CA LYS A 686 2.59 -38.97 18.84
C LYS A 686 3.99 -39.05 19.45
N SER A 687 4.95 -38.40 18.84
CA SER A 687 6.21 -38.10 19.47
C SER A 687 5.93 -36.95 20.42
N ALA A 688 5.90 -37.27 21.71
CA ALA A 688 5.88 -36.27 22.77
C ALA A 688 7.14 -35.40 22.59
N VAL A 689 6.96 -34.23 21.99
CA VAL A 689 7.92 -33.14 22.07
C VAL A 689 7.95 -32.72 23.54
N PRO A 690 9.15 -32.59 24.16
CA PRO A 690 9.25 -32.13 25.53
C PRO A 690 8.66 -30.73 25.62
N SER A 691 7.75 -30.51 26.57
CA SER A 691 7.20 -29.19 26.87
C SER A 691 8.33 -28.16 26.95
N PRO A 692 8.22 -26.99 26.28
CA PRO A 692 9.06 -25.85 26.59
C PRO A 692 8.86 -25.57 28.07
N GLY A 693 9.97 -25.52 28.82
CA GLY A 693 9.93 -25.35 30.26
C GLY A 693 9.04 -24.19 30.63
N GLU A 694 7.99 -24.48 31.40
CA GLU A 694 7.26 -23.48 32.17
C GLU A 694 8.28 -22.52 32.77
N SER A 695 8.08 -21.22 32.52
CA SER A 695 8.72 -20.16 33.25
C SER A 695 8.39 -20.34 34.73
N SER A 696 9.28 -21.01 35.44
CA SER A 696 9.13 -21.25 36.87
C SER A 696 9.47 -19.97 37.63
N ALA A 697 8.58 -18.98 37.56
CA ALA A 697 8.46 -17.92 38.55
C ALA A 697 8.67 -18.43 40.01
N PRO A 698 8.20 -19.64 40.40
CA PRO A 698 8.55 -20.23 41.70
C PRO A 698 10.04 -20.56 41.88
N ALA A 699 10.77 -21.06 40.86
CA ALA A 699 12.18 -21.43 41.01
C ALA A 699 13.10 -20.20 41.19
N ILE A 700 12.75 -19.09 40.56
CA ILE A 700 13.48 -17.81 40.65
C ILE A 700 13.25 -17.15 42.01
N ALA A 701 12.00 -17.13 42.48
CA ALA A 701 11.68 -16.68 43.83
C ALA A 701 12.43 -17.52 44.88
N ILE A 702 12.50 -18.84 44.70
CA ILE A 702 13.26 -19.77 45.55
C ILE A 702 14.76 -19.48 45.49
N GLN A 703 15.33 -19.21 44.31
CA GLN A 703 16.76 -18.93 44.16
C GLN A 703 17.15 -17.61 44.84
N LEU A 704 16.36 -16.54 44.65
CA LEU A 704 16.57 -15.27 45.35
C LEU A 704 16.40 -15.44 46.86
N LEU A 705 15.34 -16.13 47.32
CA LEU A 705 15.14 -16.44 48.74
C LEU A 705 16.31 -17.21 49.34
N LEU A 706 16.84 -18.21 48.64
CA LEU A 706 17.97 -19.01 49.12
C LEU A 706 19.25 -18.19 49.22
N VAL A 707 19.56 -17.36 48.22
CA VAL A 707 20.75 -16.49 48.24
C VAL A 707 20.63 -15.43 49.34
N THR A 708 19.46 -14.80 49.50
CA THR A 708 19.20 -13.83 50.58
C THR A 708 19.26 -14.50 51.95
N LEU A 709 18.69 -15.70 52.12
CA LEU A 709 18.73 -16.45 53.36
C LEU A 709 20.17 -16.84 53.75
N VAL A 710 20.96 -17.33 52.79
CA VAL A 710 22.38 -17.66 53.01
C VAL A 710 23.16 -16.41 53.40
N LEU A 711 22.93 -15.27 52.75
CA LEU A 711 23.56 -14.00 53.09
C LEU A 711 23.22 -13.57 54.53
N LEU A 712 21.94 -13.62 54.91
CA LEU A 712 21.46 -13.27 56.25
C LEU A 712 22.03 -14.20 57.34
N LEU A 713 22.06 -15.51 57.10
CA LEU A 713 22.66 -16.48 58.03
C LEU A 713 24.17 -16.26 58.20
N THR A 714 24.86 -15.87 57.12
CA THR A 714 26.29 -15.60 57.13
C THR A 714 26.59 -14.30 57.89
N LEU A 715 25.78 -13.25 57.70
CA LEU A 715 25.84 -12.00 58.47
C LEU A 715 25.53 -12.21 59.95
N PHE A 716 24.52 -13.03 60.27
CA PHE A 716 24.18 -13.38 61.64
C PHE A 716 25.32 -14.13 62.34
N ARG A 717 25.97 -15.09 61.67
CA ARG A 717 27.15 -15.76 62.24
C ARG A 717 28.34 -14.81 62.43
N LEU A 718 28.56 -13.88 61.51
CA LEU A 718 29.59 -12.86 61.64
C LEU A 718 29.31 -11.92 62.84
N ALA A 719 28.04 -11.58 63.08
CA ALA A 719 27.60 -10.78 64.21
C ALA A 719 27.72 -11.53 65.55
N LYS A 720 27.38 -12.83 65.58
CA LYS A 720 27.55 -13.68 66.77
C LYS A 720 29.04 -13.86 67.14
N GLU A 721 29.95 -13.91 66.17
CA GLU A 721 31.41 -13.88 66.41
C GLU A 721 31.93 -12.51 66.91
N LYS A 722 31.10 -11.45 66.97
CA LYS A 722 31.47 -10.18 67.63
C LYS A 722 31.06 -10.15 69.11
N GLY A 723 30.15 -11.04 69.54
CA GLY A 723 29.60 -11.06 70.90
C GLY A 723 30.09 -12.21 71.79
N GLY A 724 31.19 -12.87 71.43
CA GLY A 724 31.80 -13.97 72.18
C GLY A 724 33.32 -13.84 72.26
#